data_AF-A0A1F6NZP1-F1
#
_entry.id   AF-A0A1F6NZP1-F1
#
_cell.length_a   1.000
_cell.length_b   1.000
_cell.length_c   1.000
_cell.angle_alpha   90.00
_cell.angle_beta   90.00
_cell.angle_gamma   90.00
#
_symmetry.space_group_name_H-M   'P 1'
#
loop_
_entity.id
_entity.type
_entity.pdbx_description
1 polymer ?
#
loop_
_entity_poly.entity_id
_entity_poly.type
_entity_poly.pdbx_seq_one_letter_code
_entity_poly.pdbx_strand_id
1 'polypeptide(L)'
;APYLSVSAEESDFDPNYIISDEEIQNSGSMNREDIQAFLEDYKSYLTGYRSLDAENANRTASDIIYRAAIKHRINPKYLLVKLQKEQSLITNSSPTQKQLDWATGYGICDDCSMSDPALQKHKGFGIQVDSAAAIIRWYYDNLSMQPWIKRTGQSYIIDGQLVRPATLATAFLYTYTPHIHGNQNFWTLWQKWFDQVYPDGSLIKGSNSSSIYLIQNGIKRPFKNMSALITRFDPKYILNVPETELKNYELGAEISLPNYSILKNGGNYYLLDYDSLRPFASYEAVRSLGYHPDEIIEANSTDIASFSLGKVITAETTAPLGRVLRVKENNKLYYINDGKYYSITDEKIAKINYPNIPVENATAIELANFTPGDPLKLKDGTLFGITGNNKIYVVENGKKRHIASEDVFNGLGFNWSNIIWVDEFTGLNHPTGQPLYLRSKIQIADTTATGSATTAVEPANEKMYKTPAGETEYISEKFDTAVNTYLIADYETGEVLAGKNIDDVRPIASLTKVMTAYQMMKEGLNLNSSKTYEPADHKAVYHTFRIVAGERIYNRHLFYAGLISSLNTPIKMLVDSVEENESAFITRMNTQAKDWGLKNTIFDSVTGETLETESTAGDYLTIYKKAINNNEVNNILGMKSYQYDELKDIDGQPRHYDDHSNLLALQTHATYNIINSKTGYLDEAGDCLAMLIQRNSDAKKFIIITMGNPDHNNKFSEPSRLTDWTITQF
;
A
#
# COMPACT_ATOMS: atom_id res chain seq x y z
N ALA A 1 4.97 -52.39 16.61
CA ALA A 1 4.04 -51.29 16.29
C ALA A 1 4.49 -50.71 14.96
N PRO A 2 3.69 -50.77 13.89
CA PRO A 2 4.11 -50.25 12.60
C PRO A 2 3.90 -48.74 12.53
N TYR A 3 4.78 -48.15 11.73
CA TYR A 3 4.93 -46.74 11.39
C TYR A 3 3.65 -46.12 10.84
N LEU A 4 3.33 -44.89 11.26
CA LEU A 4 2.61 -43.94 10.43
C LEU A 4 3.64 -42.94 9.90
N SER A 5 4.13 -43.25 8.71
CA SER A 5 4.76 -42.31 7.80
C SER A 5 3.72 -41.24 7.43
N VAL A 6 3.99 -39.98 7.76
CA VAL A 6 3.32 -38.86 7.09
C VAL A 6 4.18 -38.54 5.87
N SER A 7 3.75 -39.04 4.71
CA SER A 7 4.18 -38.48 3.44
C SER A 7 3.60 -37.08 3.34
N ALA A 8 4.45 -36.07 3.27
CA ALA A 8 4.06 -34.76 2.78
C ALA A 8 3.94 -34.89 1.27
N GLU A 9 2.73 -35.22 0.80
CA GLU A 9 2.34 -35.13 -0.61
C GLU A 9 2.40 -33.66 -1.07
N GLU A 10 2.28 -33.45 -2.38
CA GLU A 10 2.17 -32.16 -3.07
C GLU A 10 1.22 -31.20 -2.32
N SER A 11 1.24 -29.89 -2.57
CA SER A 11 0.20 -29.02 -2.00
C SER A 11 -1.15 -29.35 -2.66
N ASP A 12 -1.71 -30.50 -2.33
CA ASP A 12 -2.96 -31.00 -2.86
C ASP A 12 -4.09 -30.17 -2.26
N PHE A 13 -5.12 -29.95 -3.07
CA PHE A 13 -6.33 -29.30 -2.64
C PHE A 13 -6.95 -30.07 -1.46
N ASP A 14 -6.95 -29.46 -0.27
CA ASP A 14 -7.64 -30.03 0.90
C ASP A 14 -9.09 -29.51 0.94
N PRO A 15 -10.10 -30.37 0.68
CA PRO A 15 -11.50 -29.96 0.76
C PRO A 15 -11.93 -29.56 2.19
N ASN A 16 -11.14 -29.87 3.22
CA ASN A 16 -11.44 -29.48 4.61
C ASN A 16 -10.87 -28.10 4.98
N TYR A 17 -9.91 -27.58 4.22
CA TYR A 17 -9.27 -26.28 4.46
C TYR A 17 -9.00 -25.54 3.14
N ILE A 18 -9.89 -24.63 2.77
CA ILE A 18 -9.76 -23.84 1.54
C ILE A 18 -9.10 -22.49 1.81
N ILE A 19 -9.57 -21.78 2.84
CA ILE A 19 -9.13 -20.42 3.19
C ILE A 19 -9.44 -20.16 4.67
N SER A 20 -8.61 -19.34 5.34
CA SER A 20 -8.86 -18.95 6.72
C SER A 20 -9.94 -17.87 6.89
N ASP A 21 -10.47 -17.76 8.10
CA ASP A 21 -11.42 -16.72 8.48
C ASP A 21 -10.79 -15.32 8.47
N GLU A 22 -9.50 -15.24 8.80
CA GLU A 22 -8.70 -14.02 8.73
C GLU A 22 -8.50 -13.58 7.27
N GLU A 23 -8.08 -14.50 6.40
CA GLU A 23 -7.88 -14.21 4.99
C GLU A 23 -9.17 -13.74 4.32
N ILE A 24 -10.32 -14.38 4.57
CA ILE A 24 -11.57 -13.97 3.92
C ILE A 24 -12.13 -12.63 4.46
N GLN A 25 -11.83 -12.27 5.71
CA GLN A 25 -12.31 -11.04 6.34
C GLN A 25 -11.33 -9.87 6.25
N ASN A 26 -10.11 -10.07 5.73
CA ASN A 26 -9.12 -9.02 5.53
C ASN A 26 -9.55 -8.05 4.40
N SER A 27 -10.47 -7.14 4.70
CA SER A 27 -10.98 -6.14 3.76
C SER A 27 -9.95 -5.09 3.36
N GLY A 28 -8.90 -4.91 4.15
CA GLY A 28 -7.78 -4.02 3.86
C GLY A 28 -6.70 -4.63 2.97
N SER A 29 -6.88 -5.86 2.49
CA SER A 29 -5.85 -6.60 1.75
C SER A 29 -5.51 -6.04 0.37
N MET A 30 -6.32 -5.12 -0.17
CA MET A 30 -6.07 -4.36 -1.40
C MET A 30 -6.81 -3.02 -1.33
N ASN A 31 -6.13 -1.91 -1.61
CA ASN A 31 -6.75 -0.61 -1.85
C ASN A 31 -7.27 -0.49 -3.31
N ARG A 32 -7.80 0.67 -3.70
CA ARG A 32 -8.36 0.88 -5.05
C ARG A 32 -7.30 0.74 -6.13
N GLU A 33 -6.12 1.31 -5.89
CA GLU A 33 -4.98 1.31 -6.79
C GLU A 33 -4.44 -0.12 -6.97
N ASP A 34 -4.43 -0.92 -5.90
CA ASP A 34 -4.01 -2.32 -5.94
C ASP A 34 -4.95 -3.18 -6.78
N ILE A 35 -6.28 -2.96 -6.64
CA ILE A 35 -7.29 -3.63 -7.46
C ILE A 35 -7.18 -3.21 -8.91
N GLN A 36 -6.96 -1.92 -9.16
CA GLN A 36 -6.77 -1.38 -10.49
C GLN A 36 -5.53 -2.01 -11.18
N ALA A 37 -4.39 -2.04 -10.48
CA ALA A 37 -3.16 -2.67 -10.97
C ALA A 37 -3.35 -4.17 -11.24
N PHE A 38 -4.10 -4.88 -10.38
CA PHE A 38 -4.43 -6.28 -10.59
C PHE A 38 -5.21 -6.49 -11.91
N LEU A 39 -6.22 -5.65 -12.18
CA LEU A 39 -7.00 -5.74 -13.42
C LEU A 39 -6.15 -5.44 -14.66
N GLU A 40 -5.24 -4.47 -14.56
CA GLU A 40 -4.28 -4.10 -15.61
C GLU A 40 -3.31 -5.23 -15.93
N ASP A 41 -2.78 -5.90 -14.90
CA ASP A 41 -1.85 -7.03 -15.03
C ASP A 41 -2.44 -8.19 -15.82
N TYR A 42 -3.75 -8.44 -15.64
CA TYR A 42 -4.48 -9.48 -16.37
C TYR A 42 -5.13 -9.00 -17.67
N LYS A 43 -4.88 -7.74 -18.08
CA LYS A 43 -5.48 -7.12 -19.27
C LYS A 43 -7.01 -7.23 -19.27
N SER A 44 -7.61 -7.12 -18.08
CA SER A 44 -9.04 -7.25 -17.87
C SER A 44 -9.79 -6.13 -18.59
N TYR A 45 -10.95 -6.45 -19.17
CA TYR A 45 -11.91 -5.42 -19.60
C TYR A 45 -12.31 -4.48 -18.45
N LEU A 46 -12.31 -4.97 -17.21
CA LEU A 46 -12.70 -4.19 -16.04
C LEU A 46 -11.75 -3.01 -15.74
N THR A 47 -10.52 -3.04 -16.28
CA THR A 47 -9.51 -1.97 -16.14
C THR A 47 -10.07 -0.58 -16.43
N GLY A 48 -10.84 -0.44 -17.52
CA GLY A 48 -11.48 0.83 -17.91
C GLY A 48 -12.99 0.87 -17.67
N TYR A 49 -13.55 -0.19 -17.09
CA TYR A 49 -15.00 -0.34 -16.97
C TYR A 49 -15.56 0.53 -15.85
N ARG A 50 -16.70 1.16 -16.14
CA ARG A 50 -17.49 1.94 -15.19
C ARG A 50 -18.94 1.47 -15.19
N SER A 51 -19.56 1.46 -14.01
CA SER A 51 -20.95 1.06 -13.83
C SER A 51 -21.54 1.69 -12.57
N LEU A 52 -22.84 1.55 -12.39
CA LEU A 52 -23.48 1.89 -11.13
C LEU A 52 -23.07 0.88 -10.05
N ASP A 53 -22.74 1.37 -8.86
CA ASP A 53 -22.61 0.55 -7.66
C ASP A 53 -23.98 0.22 -7.04
N ALA A 54 -24.00 -0.51 -5.93
CA ALA A 54 -25.24 -0.86 -5.21
C ALA A 54 -25.96 0.36 -4.59
N GLU A 55 -25.32 1.52 -4.56
CA GLU A 55 -25.86 2.80 -4.07
C GLU A 55 -26.23 3.74 -5.23
N ASN A 56 -26.26 3.23 -6.46
CA ASN A 56 -26.56 3.96 -7.70
C ASN A 56 -25.55 5.07 -8.06
N ALA A 57 -24.31 4.99 -7.57
CA ALA A 57 -23.23 5.89 -7.96
C ALA A 57 -22.40 5.29 -9.11
N ASN A 58 -22.11 6.08 -10.15
CA ASN A 58 -21.27 5.63 -11.27
C ASN A 58 -19.78 5.62 -10.89
N ARG A 59 -19.15 4.45 -10.91
CA ARG A 59 -17.80 4.21 -10.37
C ARG A 59 -16.98 3.29 -11.28
N THR A 60 -15.66 3.33 -11.15
CA THR A 60 -14.77 2.34 -11.79
C THR A 60 -14.99 0.96 -11.16
N ALA A 61 -14.72 -0.11 -11.91
CA ALA A 61 -14.81 -1.46 -11.37
C ALA A 61 -13.92 -1.65 -10.12
N SER A 62 -12.73 -1.04 -10.10
CA SER A 62 -11.83 -1.02 -8.95
C SER A 62 -12.43 -0.37 -7.70
N ASP A 63 -13.10 0.79 -7.83
CA ASP A 63 -13.77 1.46 -6.71
C ASP A 63 -15.00 0.67 -6.22
N ILE A 64 -15.75 0.04 -7.14
CA ILE A 64 -16.90 -0.83 -6.80
C ILE A 64 -16.44 -2.02 -5.95
N ILE A 65 -15.39 -2.73 -6.39
CA ILE A 65 -14.83 -3.88 -5.67
C ILE A 65 -14.31 -3.46 -4.29
N TYR A 66 -13.53 -2.37 -4.24
CA TYR A 66 -13.00 -1.83 -2.99
C TYR A 66 -14.11 -1.48 -1.99
N ARG A 67 -15.13 -0.73 -2.42
CA ARG A 67 -16.22 -0.29 -1.55
C ARG A 67 -17.04 -1.45 -1.02
N ALA A 68 -17.38 -2.42 -1.87
CA ALA A 68 -18.08 -3.63 -1.45
C ALA A 68 -17.27 -4.41 -0.40
N ALA A 69 -15.97 -4.57 -0.63
CA ALA A 69 -15.05 -5.23 0.31
C ALA A 69 -15.01 -4.53 1.68
N ILE A 70 -14.80 -3.21 1.72
CA ILE A 70 -14.74 -2.43 2.96
C ILE A 70 -16.09 -2.44 3.69
N LYS A 71 -17.19 -2.16 2.97
CA LYS A 71 -18.55 -2.11 3.52
C LYS A 71 -18.93 -3.41 4.23
N HIS A 72 -18.58 -4.55 3.63
CA HIS A 72 -18.97 -5.86 4.13
C HIS A 72 -17.87 -6.55 4.93
N ARG A 73 -16.71 -5.91 5.16
CA ARG A 73 -15.57 -6.51 5.87
C ARG A 73 -15.13 -7.84 5.25
N ILE A 74 -15.06 -7.88 3.91
CA ILE A 74 -14.65 -9.04 3.10
C ILE A 74 -13.45 -8.68 2.25
N ASN A 75 -12.55 -9.63 2.04
CA ASN A 75 -11.32 -9.47 1.29
C ASN A 75 -11.57 -9.17 -0.21
N PRO A 76 -11.03 -8.08 -0.79
CA PRO A 76 -11.11 -7.79 -2.22
C PRO A 76 -10.60 -8.92 -3.14
N LYS A 77 -9.56 -9.66 -2.71
CA LYS A 77 -9.00 -10.82 -3.43
C LYS A 77 -10.06 -11.91 -3.63
N TYR A 78 -10.94 -12.12 -2.64
CA TYR A 78 -12.05 -13.06 -2.76
C TYR A 78 -13.01 -12.64 -3.88
N LEU A 79 -13.33 -11.35 -3.98
CA LEU A 79 -14.19 -10.81 -5.02
C LEU A 79 -13.56 -10.95 -6.41
N LEU A 80 -12.26 -10.71 -6.54
CA LEU A 80 -11.52 -10.92 -7.79
C LEU A 80 -11.54 -12.39 -8.23
N VAL A 81 -11.31 -13.33 -7.30
CA VAL A 81 -11.43 -14.77 -7.60
C VAL A 81 -12.86 -15.13 -8.01
N LYS A 82 -13.88 -14.58 -7.32
CA LYS A 82 -15.29 -14.80 -7.68
C LYS A 82 -15.61 -14.30 -9.08
N LEU A 83 -15.22 -13.07 -9.43
CA LEU A 83 -15.45 -12.50 -10.77
C LEU A 83 -14.84 -13.37 -11.88
N GLN A 84 -13.68 -13.98 -11.63
CA GLN A 84 -13.06 -14.90 -12.56
C GLN A 84 -13.73 -16.27 -12.60
N LYS A 85 -13.95 -16.89 -11.44
CA LYS A 85 -14.53 -18.21 -11.33
C LYS A 85 -15.93 -18.27 -11.96
N GLU A 86 -16.70 -17.20 -11.82
CA GLU A 86 -18.11 -17.18 -12.23
C GLU A 86 -18.30 -16.72 -13.67
N GLN A 87 -17.55 -15.71 -14.14
CA GLN A 87 -17.77 -15.09 -15.45
C GLN A 87 -16.48 -14.81 -16.24
N SER A 88 -15.32 -15.28 -15.78
CA SER A 88 -13.99 -15.06 -16.38
C SER A 88 -13.62 -13.58 -16.57
N LEU A 89 -14.15 -12.69 -15.72
CA LEU A 89 -14.05 -11.24 -15.93
C LEU A 89 -12.65 -10.65 -15.66
N ILE A 90 -11.76 -11.39 -14.99
CA ILE A 90 -10.40 -10.91 -14.74
C ILE A 90 -9.53 -11.10 -15.98
N THR A 91 -9.60 -12.24 -16.66
CA THR A 91 -8.74 -12.53 -17.81
C THR A 91 -9.38 -12.25 -19.17
N ASN A 92 -10.68 -11.92 -19.20
CA ASN A 92 -11.41 -11.66 -20.44
C ASN A 92 -11.33 -10.17 -20.82
N SER A 93 -10.80 -9.88 -22.01
CA SER A 93 -10.71 -8.53 -22.57
C SER A 93 -11.99 -8.06 -23.28
N SER A 94 -12.95 -8.96 -23.51
CA SER A 94 -14.19 -8.68 -24.27
C SER A 94 -15.41 -9.44 -23.70
N PRO A 95 -15.84 -9.17 -22.45
CA PRO A 95 -16.99 -9.81 -21.86
C PRO A 95 -18.31 -9.36 -22.49
N THR A 96 -19.29 -10.26 -22.49
CA THR A 96 -20.68 -9.94 -22.87
C THR A 96 -21.37 -9.13 -21.77
N GLN A 97 -22.41 -8.37 -22.13
CA GLN A 97 -23.22 -7.65 -21.13
C GLN A 97 -23.83 -8.62 -20.09
N LYS A 98 -24.20 -9.83 -20.50
CA LYS A 98 -24.67 -10.89 -19.60
C LYS A 98 -23.66 -11.21 -18.50
N GLN A 99 -22.37 -11.31 -18.85
CA GLN A 99 -21.30 -11.56 -17.89
C GLN A 99 -21.19 -10.40 -16.89
N LEU A 100 -21.35 -9.15 -17.33
CA LEU A 100 -21.30 -7.97 -16.45
C LEU A 100 -22.55 -7.87 -15.55
N ASP A 101 -23.72 -8.19 -16.09
CA ASP A 101 -25.00 -8.16 -15.38
C ASP A 101 -25.09 -9.22 -14.28
N TRP A 102 -24.39 -10.34 -14.44
CA TRP A 102 -24.40 -11.49 -13.53
C TRP A 102 -22.98 -11.89 -13.09
N ALA A 103 -22.16 -10.86 -12.83
CA ALA A 103 -20.71 -10.95 -12.65
C ALA A 103 -20.21 -11.95 -11.61
N THR A 104 -21.01 -12.26 -10.59
CA THR A 104 -20.64 -13.18 -9.50
C THR A 104 -21.61 -14.38 -9.38
N GLY A 105 -22.57 -14.47 -10.31
CA GLY A 105 -23.65 -15.45 -10.30
C GLY A 105 -24.63 -15.30 -9.14
N TYR A 106 -24.57 -14.20 -8.38
CA TYR A 106 -25.42 -14.03 -7.21
C TYR A 106 -26.90 -13.95 -7.59
N GLY A 107 -27.74 -14.72 -6.89
CA GLY A 107 -29.19 -14.73 -7.08
C GLY A 107 -29.68 -15.59 -8.26
N ILE A 108 -28.80 -16.30 -8.96
CA ILE A 108 -29.18 -17.22 -10.03
C ILE A 108 -28.97 -18.67 -9.56
N CYS A 109 -30.05 -19.44 -9.45
CA CYS A 109 -30.00 -20.89 -9.24
C CYS A 109 -29.87 -21.65 -10.57
N ASP A 110 -29.50 -22.93 -10.54
CA ASP A 110 -29.26 -23.74 -11.74
C ASP A 110 -30.49 -23.83 -12.67
N ASP A 111 -31.70 -23.84 -12.09
CA ASP A 111 -32.97 -23.90 -12.82
C ASP A 111 -33.61 -22.51 -13.06
N CYS A 112 -32.96 -21.43 -12.62
CA CYS A 112 -33.52 -20.09 -12.64
C CYS A 112 -33.36 -19.42 -14.03
N SER A 113 -34.42 -18.75 -14.50
CA SER A 113 -34.34 -17.89 -15.69
C SER A 113 -33.82 -16.49 -15.33
N MET A 114 -32.78 -16.03 -16.03
CA MET A 114 -32.27 -14.66 -15.89
C MET A 114 -33.24 -13.57 -16.38
N SER A 115 -34.37 -13.94 -17.00
CA SER A 115 -35.45 -13.02 -17.36
C SER A 115 -36.54 -12.92 -16.28
N ASP A 116 -36.44 -13.68 -15.19
CA ASP A 116 -37.42 -13.62 -14.10
C ASP A 116 -37.42 -12.22 -13.47
N PRO A 117 -38.58 -11.52 -13.43
CA PRO A 117 -38.72 -10.21 -12.79
C PRO A 117 -38.24 -10.18 -11.33
N ALA A 118 -38.42 -11.28 -10.58
CA ALA A 118 -38.02 -11.36 -9.17
C ALA A 118 -36.49 -11.34 -9.00
N LEU A 119 -35.74 -11.77 -10.00
CA LEU A 119 -34.28 -11.82 -9.99
C LEU A 119 -33.65 -10.53 -10.52
N GLN A 120 -34.38 -9.69 -11.26
CA GLN A 120 -33.82 -8.47 -11.88
C GLN A 120 -33.23 -7.48 -10.87
N LYS A 121 -33.66 -7.51 -9.60
CA LYS A 121 -33.08 -6.71 -8.52
C LYS A 121 -31.60 -7.02 -8.24
N HIS A 122 -31.11 -8.18 -8.69
CA HIS A 122 -29.71 -8.60 -8.55
C HIS A 122 -28.87 -8.28 -9.79
N LYS A 123 -29.49 -7.76 -10.86
CA LYS A 123 -28.83 -7.52 -12.14
C LYS A 123 -27.93 -6.29 -12.07
N GLY A 124 -26.69 -6.42 -12.54
CA GLY A 124 -25.74 -5.32 -12.71
C GLY A 124 -24.45 -5.54 -11.93
N PHE A 125 -23.33 -5.12 -12.52
CA PHE A 125 -21.99 -5.38 -11.97
C PHE A 125 -21.84 -4.92 -10.51
N GLY A 126 -22.26 -3.68 -10.19
CA GLY A 126 -22.18 -3.15 -8.83
C GLY A 126 -22.98 -3.94 -7.80
N ILE A 127 -24.22 -4.31 -8.15
CA ILE A 127 -25.10 -5.10 -7.29
C ILE A 127 -24.53 -6.51 -7.09
N GLN A 128 -24.00 -7.13 -8.15
CA GLN A 128 -23.40 -8.47 -8.10
C GLN A 128 -22.15 -8.51 -7.22
N VAL A 129 -21.29 -7.49 -7.29
CA VAL A 129 -20.07 -7.39 -6.46
C VAL A 129 -20.43 -7.13 -5.00
N ASP A 130 -21.34 -6.18 -4.73
CA ASP A 130 -21.82 -5.89 -3.37
C ASP A 130 -22.48 -7.13 -2.74
N SER A 131 -23.36 -7.80 -3.48
CA SER A 131 -24.07 -8.99 -2.98
C SER A 131 -23.14 -10.17 -2.68
N ALA A 132 -22.09 -10.36 -3.50
CA ALA A 132 -21.09 -11.40 -3.27
C ALA A 132 -20.28 -11.16 -1.99
N ALA A 133 -19.99 -9.90 -1.64
CA ALA A 133 -19.38 -9.57 -0.37
C ALA A 133 -20.39 -9.71 0.79
N ALA A 134 -21.60 -9.16 0.60
CA ALA A 134 -22.66 -9.12 1.60
C ALA A 134 -23.05 -10.52 2.09
N ILE A 135 -23.15 -11.51 1.21
CA ILE A 135 -23.60 -12.85 1.59
C ILE A 135 -22.63 -13.57 2.53
N ILE A 136 -21.32 -13.42 2.31
CA ILE A 136 -20.32 -14.02 3.20
C ILE A 136 -20.36 -13.33 4.56
N ARG A 137 -20.45 -11.99 4.59
CA ARG A 137 -20.61 -11.24 5.84
C ARG A 137 -21.87 -11.64 6.59
N TRP A 138 -22.97 -11.78 5.87
CA TRP A 138 -24.26 -12.20 6.41
C TRP A 138 -24.18 -13.59 7.04
N TYR A 139 -23.45 -14.54 6.46
CA TYR A 139 -23.25 -15.86 7.09
C TYR A 139 -22.53 -15.78 8.42
N TYR A 140 -21.47 -14.96 8.54
CA TYR A 140 -20.83 -14.72 9.83
C TYR A 140 -21.80 -14.13 10.84
N ASP A 141 -22.57 -13.12 10.45
CA ASP A 141 -23.44 -12.38 11.36
C ASP A 141 -24.69 -13.18 11.77
N ASN A 142 -25.09 -14.18 10.99
CA ASN A 142 -26.32 -14.96 11.21
C ASN A 142 -26.08 -16.44 11.55
N LEU A 143 -24.83 -16.81 11.84
CA LEU A 143 -24.44 -18.19 12.11
C LEU A 143 -25.27 -18.83 13.24
N SER A 144 -25.60 -18.11 14.30
CA SER A 144 -26.39 -18.65 15.43
C SER A 144 -27.88 -18.82 15.11
N MET A 145 -28.40 -18.08 14.12
CA MET A 145 -29.83 -18.00 13.83
C MET A 145 -30.28 -18.94 12.70
N GLN A 146 -29.35 -19.40 11.86
CA GLN A 146 -29.66 -20.16 10.65
C GLN A 146 -29.02 -21.56 10.70
N PRO A 147 -29.79 -22.64 10.91
CA PRO A 147 -29.23 -23.98 11.10
C PRO A 147 -28.67 -24.61 9.83
N TRP A 148 -29.08 -24.11 8.65
CA TRP A 148 -28.64 -24.62 7.34
C TRP A 148 -27.26 -24.09 6.90
N ILE A 149 -26.75 -23.04 7.55
CA ILE A 149 -25.39 -22.56 7.30
C ILE A 149 -24.41 -23.61 7.83
N LYS A 150 -23.48 -24.05 6.98
CA LYS A 150 -22.45 -25.04 7.36
C LYS A 150 -21.47 -24.42 8.36
N ARG A 151 -20.88 -25.26 9.21
CA ARG A 151 -20.08 -24.86 10.38
C ARG A 151 -18.76 -25.63 10.45
N THR A 152 -17.83 -25.10 11.23
CA THR A 152 -16.61 -25.80 11.60
C THR A 152 -16.91 -27.04 12.43
N GLY A 153 -16.08 -28.08 12.25
CA GLY A 153 -16.12 -29.27 13.09
C GLY A 153 -17.29 -30.24 12.85
N GLN A 154 -18.29 -29.87 12.04
CA GLN A 154 -19.36 -30.75 11.55
C GLN A 154 -18.99 -31.38 10.21
N SER A 155 -19.49 -32.58 9.94
CA SER A 155 -19.24 -33.29 8.67
C SER A 155 -20.43 -33.18 7.73
N TYR A 156 -20.15 -32.93 6.45
CA TYR A 156 -21.13 -32.81 5.38
C TYR A 156 -20.76 -33.75 4.24
N ILE A 157 -21.75 -34.35 3.57
CA ILE A 157 -21.53 -35.08 2.32
C ILE A 157 -21.62 -34.08 1.18
N ILE A 158 -20.51 -33.84 0.49
CA ILE A 158 -20.40 -32.94 -0.67
C ILE A 158 -19.85 -33.76 -1.83
N ASP A 159 -20.58 -33.82 -2.96
CA ASP A 159 -20.25 -34.65 -4.12
C ASP A 159 -19.90 -36.12 -3.76
N GLY A 160 -20.60 -36.68 -2.77
CA GLY A 160 -20.38 -38.06 -2.29
C GLY A 160 -19.18 -38.26 -1.37
N GLN A 161 -18.39 -37.21 -1.09
CA GLN A 161 -17.25 -37.24 -0.17
C GLN A 161 -17.60 -36.58 1.17
N LEU A 162 -17.07 -37.13 2.26
CA LEU A 162 -17.18 -36.54 3.58
C LEU A 162 -16.22 -35.36 3.73
N VAL A 163 -16.76 -34.17 3.92
CA VAL A 163 -16.02 -32.91 4.13
C VAL A 163 -16.30 -32.39 5.54
N ARG A 164 -15.25 -32.06 6.29
CA ARG A 164 -15.34 -31.47 7.63
C ARG A 164 -14.60 -30.13 7.64
N PRO A 165 -15.29 -29.01 7.36
CA PRO A 165 -14.66 -27.69 7.29
C PRO A 165 -13.88 -27.34 8.56
N ALA A 166 -12.63 -26.91 8.39
CA ALA A 166 -11.74 -26.49 9.46
C ALA A 166 -11.94 -25.02 9.87
N THR A 167 -12.44 -24.18 8.95
CA THR A 167 -12.68 -22.73 9.16
C THR A 167 -14.12 -22.36 8.78
N LEU A 168 -14.66 -21.27 9.33
CA LEU A 168 -16.01 -20.81 8.97
C LEU A 168 -16.05 -20.37 7.50
N ALA A 169 -14.99 -19.73 7.01
CA ALA A 169 -14.80 -19.34 5.63
C ALA A 169 -14.91 -20.55 4.69
N THR A 170 -14.20 -21.64 4.98
CA THR A 170 -14.32 -22.90 4.23
C THR A 170 -15.76 -23.42 4.27
N ALA A 171 -16.41 -23.39 5.44
CA ALA A 171 -17.81 -23.82 5.57
C ALA A 171 -18.78 -22.93 4.75
N PHE A 172 -18.54 -21.63 4.69
CA PHE A 172 -19.34 -20.66 3.94
C PHE A 172 -19.17 -20.81 2.44
N LEU A 173 -17.97 -21.13 1.97
CA LEU A 173 -17.75 -21.50 0.57
C LEU A 173 -18.56 -22.73 0.17
N TYR A 174 -18.63 -23.77 1.01
CA TYR A 174 -19.53 -24.91 0.78
C TYR A 174 -21.02 -24.62 1.05
N THR A 175 -21.33 -23.58 1.81
CA THR A 175 -22.71 -23.10 1.98
C THR A 175 -23.20 -22.44 0.70
N TYR A 176 -22.34 -21.64 0.06
CA TYR A 176 -22.64 -20.94 -1.19
C TYR A 176 -22.51 -21.84 -2.44
N THR A 177 -21.45 -22.63 -2.54
CA THR A 177 -21.17 -23.56 -3.65
C THR A 177 -21.00 -24.97 -3.06
N PRO A 178 -22.06 -25.79 -3.01
CA PRO A 178 -22.02 -27.12 -2.40
C PRO A 178 -21.37 -28.17 -3.33
N HIS A 179 -20.23 -27.84 -3.94
CA HIS A 179 -19.46 -28.72 -4.83
C HIS A 179 -17.97 -28.63 -4.55
N ILE A 180 -17.28 -29.77 -4.53
CA ILE A 180 -15.83 -29.87 -4.31
C ILE A 180 -15.09 -29.22 -5.47
N HIS A 181 -15.45 -29.55 -6.72
CA HIS A 181 -14.78 -28.99 -7.90
C HIS A 181 -14.86 -27.45 -7.94
N GLY A 182 -16.03 -26.87 -7.65
CA GLY A 182 -16.18 -25.41 -7.63
C GLY A 182 -15.25 -24.74 -6.62
N ASN A 183 -15.09 -25.36 -5.46
CA ASN A 183 -14.20 -24.87 -4.41
C ASN A 183 -12.72 -25.11 -4.71
N GLN A 184 -12.38 -26.22 -5.38
CA GLN A 184 -11.05 -26.45 -5.90
C GLN A 184 -10.65 -25.39 -6.93
N ASN A 185 -11.56 -24.98 -7.82
CA ASN A 185 -11.29 -23.88 -8.76
C ASN A 185 -11.02 -22.56 -8.05
N PHE A 186 -11.78 -22.25 -6.99
CA PHE A 186 -11.53 -21.07 -6.16
C PHE A 186 -10.13 -21.14 -5.54
N TRP A 187 -9.82 -22.26 -4.90
CA TRP A 187 -8.52 -22.49 -4.25
C TRP A 187 -7.38 -22.34 -5.24
N THR A 188 -7.44 -22.99 -6.41
CA THR A 188 -6.41 -22.92 -7.45
C THR A 188 -6.19 -21.49 -7.95
N LEU A 189 -7.27 -20.73 -8.18
CA LEU A 189 -7.15 -19.32 -8.59
C LEU A 189 -6.55 -18.46 -7.47
N TRP A 190 -6.98 -18.65 -6.24
CA TRP A 190 -6.43 -17.96 -5.08
C TRP A 190 -4.93 -18.23 -4.94
N GLN A 191 -4.53 -19.51 -5.02
CA GLN A 191 -3.13 -19.87 -4.93
C GLN A 191 -2.33 -19.27 -6.09
N LYS A 192 -2.82 -19.42 -7.32
CA LYS A 192 -2.14 -18.90 -8.50
C LYS A 192 -1.89 -17.39 -8.44
N TRP A 193 -2.81 -16.63 -7.87
CA TRP A 193 -2.76 -15.16 -7.91
C TRP A 193 -2.17 -14.52 -6.67
N PHE A 194 -2.37 -15.14 -5.51
CA PHE A 194 -2.05 -14.50 -4.23
C PHE A 194 -1.12 -15.33 -3.36
N ASP A 195 -0.76 -16.52 -3.83
CA ASP A 195 0.29 -17.30 -3.18
C ASP A 195 1.65 -16.73 -3.61
N GLN A 196 2.05 -16.49 -4.86
CA GLN A 196 3.47 -16.10 -5.14
C GLN A 196 3.97 -14.88 -4.31
N VAL A 197 5.06 -15.06 -3.55
CA VAL A 197 5.47 -14.11 -2.48
C VAL A 197 6.74 -13.36 -2.80
N TYR A 198 7.79 -14.10 -3.18
CA TYR A 198 9.07 -13.50 -3.53
C TYR A 198 9.05 -13.10 -5.00
N PRO A 199 9.28 -11.81 -5.31
CA PRO A 199 9.26 -11.33 -6.68
C PRO A 199 10.44 -11.86 -7.48
N ASP A 200 10.29 -11.90 -8.80
CA ASP A 200 11.42 -12.15 -9.71
C ASP A 200 12.59 -11.18 -9.43
N GLY A 201 13.81 -11.72 -9.47
CA GLY A 201 15.04 -11.04 -9.05
C GLY A 201 15.42 -11.27 -7.58
N SER A 202 14.55 -11.87 -6.76
CA SER A 202 14.87 -12.18 -5.36
C SER A 202 15.93 -13.27 -5.23
N LEU A 203 16.86 -13.07 -4.29
CA LEU A 203 17.77 -14.11 -3.83
C LEU A 203 17.21 -14.73 -2.55
N ILE A 204 16.92 -16.03 -2.56
CA ILE A 204 16.37 -16.71 -1.39
C ILE A 204 17.24 -17.90 -0.96
N LYS A 205 17.29 -18.13 0.34
CA LYS A 205 18.03 -19.23 0.97
C LYS A 205 17.16 -19.89 2.04
N GLY A 206 17.04 -21.22 1.97
CA GLY A 206 16.29 -21.98 2.97
C GLY A 206 16.99 -21.98 4.33
N SER A 207 16.22 -21.92 5.41
CA SER A 207 16.73 -21.82 6.79
C SER A 207 17.71 -22.94 7.16
N ASN A 208 17.57 -24.12 6.54
CA ASN A 208 18.42 -25.30 6.77
C ASN A 208 19.27 -25.67 5.55
N SER A 209 19.27 -24.84 4.50
CA SER A 209 19.94 -25.11 3.24
C SER A 209 21.15 -24.20 3.06
N SER A 210 22.25 -24.74 2.52
CA SER A 210 23.40 -23.94 2.08
C SER A 210 23.19 -23.34 0.69
N SER A 211 22.23 -23.85 -0.08
CA SER A 211 21.98 -23.45 -1.47
C SER A 211 21.25 -22.11 -1.52
N ILE A 212 21.74 -21.21 -2.37
CA ILE A 212 21.13 -19.92 -2.67
C ILE A 212 20.44 -20.03 -4.02
N TYR A 213 19.23 -19.49 -4.13
CA TYR A 213 18.42 -19.54 -5.33
C TYR A 213 18.10 -18.12 -5.83
N LEU A 214 18.11 -17.93 -7.15
CA LEU A 214 17.49 -16.78 -7.81
C LEU A 214 16.04 -17.15 -8.18
N ILE A 215 15.08 -16.30 -7.82
CA ILE A 215 13.71 -16.39 -8.35
C ILE A 215 13.66 -15.67 -9.69
N GLN A 216 13.23 -16.37 -10.73
CA GLN A 216 13.11 -15.81 -12.07
C GLN A 216 12.00 -16.52 -12.84
N ASN A 217 11.03 -15.76 -13.36
CA ASN A 217 9.83 -16.26 -14.01
C ASN A 217 9.07 -17.27 -13.15
N GLY A 218 9.03 -17.06 -11.82
CA GLY A 218 8.39 -17.97 -10.87
C GLY A 218 9.10 -19.31 -10.64
N ILE A 219 10.32 -19.48 -11.14
CA ILE A 219 11.15 -20.69 -10.96
C ILE A 219 12.35 -20.35 -10.06
N LYS A 220 12.76 -21.27 -9.17
CA LYS A 220 13.99 -21.11 -8.38
C LYS A 220 15.19 -21.72 -9.11
N ARG A 221 16.21 -20.92 -9.39
CA ARG A 221 17.46 -21.35 -10.05
C ARG A 221 18.59 -21.41 -9.02
N PRO A 222 19.18 -22.58 -8.72
CA PRO A 222 20.25 -22.66 -7.73
C PRO A 222 21.56 -22.08 -8.26
N PHE A 223 22.33 -21.38 -7.42
CA PHE A 223 23.72 -21.05 -7.71
C PHE A 223 24.64 -22.21 -7.32
N LYS A 224 25.49 -22.66 -8.25
CA LYS A 224 26.45 -23.75 -8.01
C LYS A 224 27.53 -23.37 -7.00
N ASN A 225 27.97 -22.11 -7.05
CA ASN A 225 29.10 -21.60 -6.28
C ASN A 225 29.00 -20.08 -6.06
N MET A 226 29.79 -19.57 -5.12
CA MET A 226 29.78 -18.15 -4.75
C MET A 226 30.26 -17.25 -5.89
N SER A 227 31.21 -17.69 -6.74
CA SER A 227 31.70 -16.91 -7.88
C SER A 227 30.59 -16.62 -8.91
N ALA A 228 29.70 -17.58 -9.15
CA ALA A 228 28.54 -17.40 -10.01
C ALA A 228 27.53 -16.39 -9.43
N LEU A 229 27.42 -16.31 -8.10
CA LEU A 229 26.56 -15.36 -7.39
C LEU A 229 27.15 -13.94 -7.39
N ILE A 230 28.36 -13.75 -6.86
CA ILE A 230 28.94 -12.41 -6.61
C ILE A 230 29.24 -11.62 -7.88
N THR A 231 29.36 -12.30 -9.02
CA THR A 231 29.53 -11.65 -10.33
C THR A 231 28.21 -11.09 -10.89
N ARG A 232 27.06 -11.39 -10.27
CA ARG A 232 25.72 -10.92 -10.68
C ARG A 232 25.01 -10.12 -9.60
N PHE A 233 25.15 -10.54 -8.35
CA PHE A 233 24.40 -10.00 -7.22
C PHE A 233 25.27 -9.82 -5.98
N ASP A 234 24.90 -8.84 -5.16
CA ASP A 234 25.51 -8.63 -3.84
C ASP A 234 24.86 -9.60 -2.82
N PRO A 235 25.64 -10.46 -2.13
CA PRO A 235 25.12 -11.41 -1.15
C PRO A 235 24.30 -10.79 -0.02
N LYS A 236 24.46 -9.49 0.26
CA LYS A 236 23.67 -8.81 1.31
C LYS A 236 22.16 -8.79 1.04
N TYR A 237 21.75 -9.03 -0.21
CA TYR A 237 20.34 -9.09 -0.62
C TYR A 237 19.74 -10.50 -0.52
N ILE A 238 20.47 -11.48 0.02
CA ILE A 238 19.93 -12.84 0.26
C ILE A 238 18.89 -12.78 1.38
N LEU A 239 17.67 -13.22 1.07
CA LEU A 239 16.57 -13.38 2.01
C LEU A 239 16.60 -14.80 2.59
N ASN A 240 16.58 -14.91 3.92
CA ASN A 240 16.45 -16.21 4.58
C ASN A 240 14.97 -16.56 4.69
N VAL A 241 14.58 -17.73 4.19
CA VAL A 241 13.18 -18.16 4.11
C VAL A 241 13.00 -19.54 4.74
N PRO A 242 11.79 -19.88 5.24
CA PRO A 242 11.50 -21.25 5.67
C PRO A 242 11.72 -22.26 4.54
N GLU A 243 12.15 -23.48 4.86
CA GLU A 243 12.40 -24.52 3.85
C GLU A 243 11.12 -24.89 3.07
N THR A 244 9.96 -24.74 3.71
CA THR A 244 8.65 -24.90 3.07
C THR A 244 8.44 -23.91 1.93
N GLU A 245 9.01 -22.71 2.01
CA GLU A 245 8.87 -21.70 0.95
C GLU A 245 9.62 -22.08 -0.31
N LEU A 246 10.79 -22.71 -0.18
CA LEU A 246 11.52 -23.18 -1.35
C LEU A 246 10.72 -24.20 -2.15
N LYS A 247 9.86 -25.01 -1.52
CA LYS A 247 9.08 -26.04 -2.20
C LYS A 247 7.99 -25.47 -3.12
N ASN A 248 7.60 -24.21 -2.92
CA ASN A 248 6.58 -23.53 -3.72
C ASN A 248 7.07 -23.10 -5.10
N TYR A 249 8.38 -23.22 -5.36
CA TYR A 249 9.00 -22.87 -6.63
C TYR A 249 9.55 -24.12 -7.31
N GLU A 250 9.20 -24.31 -8.59
CA GLU A 250 9.79 -25.33 -9.44
C GLU A 250 11.32 -25.14 -9.52
N LEU A 251 12.06 -26.26 -9.56
CA LEU A 251 13.52 -26.22 -9.67
C LEU A 251 13.94 -25.98 -11.12
N GLY A 252 14.58 -24.85 -11.38
CA GLY A 252 15.13 -24.49 -12.68
C GLY A 252 16.59 -24.90 -12.89
N ALA A 253 17.13 -24.51 -14.04
CA ALA A 253 18.53 -24.76 -14.39
C ALA A 253 19.51 -24.06 -13.45
N GLU A 254 20.56 -24.77 -13.05
CA GLU A 254 21.62 -24.27 -12.18
C GLU A 254 22.42 -23.13 -12.84
N ILE A 255 22.76 -22.11 -12.05
CA ILE A 255 23.63 -21.00 -12.44
C ILE A 255 25.06 -21.35 -11.98
N SER A 256 25.87 -21.85 -12.91
CA SER A 256 27.18 -22.43 -12.61
C SER A 256 28.38 -21.56 -13.00
N LEU A 257 28.23 -20.70 -14.01
CA LEU A 257 29.31 -19.93 -14.62
C LEU A 257 29.32 -18.47 -14.12
N PRO A 258 30.47 -17.88 -13.76
CA PRO A 258 30.57 -16.47 -13.38
C PRO A 258 30.18 -15.52 -14.52
N ASN A 259 29.46 -14.44 -14.23
CA ASN A 259 29.08 -13.47 -15.23
C ASN A 259 30.32 -12.80 -15.85
N TYR A 260 30.22 -12.37 -17.11
CA TYR A 260 31.31 -11.77 -17.89
C TYR A 260 32.51 -12.67 -18.16
N SER A 261 32.37 -13.98 -17.94
CA SER A 261 33.39 -14.96 -18.33
C SER A 261 33.48 -15.10 -19.85
N ILE A 262 34.70 -15.31 -20.34
CA ILE A 262 34.92 -15.76 -21.71
C ILE A 262 34.80 -17.27 -21.74
N LEU A 263 33.82 -17.78 -22.47
CA LEU A 263 33.56 -19.20 -22.59
C LEU A 263 34.07 -19.73 -23.92
N LYS A 264 34.61 -20.93 -23.92
CA LYS A 264 34.93 -21.69 -25.12
C LYS A 264 34.11 -22.96 -25.18
N ASN A 265 33.48 -23.22 -26.32
CA ASN A 265 32.80 -24.48 -26.60
C ASN A 265 33.18 -24.95 -28.00
N GLY A 266 34.00 -25.99 -28.07
CA GLY A 266 34.60 -26.44 -29.33
C GLY A 266 35.52 -25.37 -29.93
N GLY A 267 35.23 -24.93 -31.16
CA GLY A 267 35.98 -23.87 -31.85
C GLY A 267 35.45 -22.44 -31.64
N ASN A 268 34.33 -22.29 -30.92
CA ASN A 268 33.63 -21.03 -30.76
C ASN A 268 33.92 -20.40 -29.38
N TYR A 269 33.94 -19.09 -29.33
CA TYR A 269 34.19 -18.29 -28.13
C TYR A 269 32.99 -17.37 -27.88
N TYR A 270 32.63 -17.18 -26.61
CA TYR A 270 31.48 -16.38 -26.20
C TYR A 270 31.83 -15.51 -24.99
N LEU A 271 31.26 -14.31 -24.90
CA LEU A 271 31.20 -13.54 -23.67
C LEU A 271 29.85 -13.84 -23.00
N LEU A 272 29.88 -14.32 -21.75
CA LEU A 272 28.68 -14.51 -20.95
C LEU A 272 28.20 -13.16 -20.40
N ASP A 273 27.00 -12.74 -20.76
CA ASP A 273 26.37 -11.48 -20.35
C ASP A 273 25.00 -11.78 -19.72
N TYR A 274 25.02 -12.08 -18.42
CA TYR A 274 23.90 -12.59 -17.63
C TYR A 274 23.30 -13.89 -18.20
N ASP A 275 22.12 -13.82 -18.81
CA ASP A 275 21.47 -14.94 -19.52
C ASP A 275 21.72 -14.88 -21.06
N SER A 276 22.61 -13.97 -21.47
CA SER A 276 23.22 -13.67 -22.78
C SER A 276 24.47 -14.49 -23.14
N LEU A 277 24.59 -15.17 -24.28
CA LEU A 277 25.91 -15.50 -24.87
C LEU A 277 26.19 -14.65 -26.10
N ARG A 278 27.18 -13.77 -26.01
CA ARG A 278 27.63 -12.94 -27.14
C ARG A 278 28.79 -13.63 -27.86
N PRO A 279 28.58 -14.18 -29.08
CA PRO A 279 29.63 -14.90 -29.79
C PRO A 279 30.74 -13.95 -30.25
N PHE A 280 31.99 -14.35 -30.13
CA PHE A 280 33.10 -13.66 -30.80
C PHE A 280 33.19 -14.14 -32.25
N ALA A 281 33.39 -13.21 -33.19
CA ALA A 281 33.56 -13.52 -34.61
C ALA A 281 34.80 -14.39 -34.88
N SER A 282 35.82 -14.29 -34.02
CA SER A 282 37.05 -15.07 -34.10
C SER A 282 37.82 -15.01 -32.78
N TYR A 283 38.80 -15.91 -32.61
CA TYR A 283 39.74 -15.82 -31.50
C TYR A 283 40.62 -14.56 -31.57
N GLU A 284 40.82 -13.99 -32.76
CA GLU A 284 41.52 -12.71 -32.91
C GLU A 284 40.74 -11.56 -32.26
N ALA A 285 39.41 -11.58 -32.33
CA ALA A 285 38.56 -10.61 -31.65
C ALA A 285 38.70 -10.70 -30.12
N VAL A 286 38.83 -11.93 -29.57
CA VAL A 286 39.08 -12.15 -28.14
C VAL A 286 40.41 -11.50 -27.73
N ARG A 287 41.49 -11.75 -28.47
CA ARG A 287 42.82 -11.18 -28.15
C ARG A 287 42.88 -9.67 -28.33
N SER A 288 42.28 -9.15 -29.39
CA SER A 288 42.29 -7.70 -29.69
C SER A 288 41.61 -6.89 -28.58
N LEU A 289 40.65 -7.49 -27.87
CA LEU A 289 39.95 -6.91 -26.73
C LEU A 289 40.69 -7.06 -25.39
N GLY A 290 41.89 -7.66 -25.40
CA GLY A 290 42.77 -7.74 -24.24
C GLY A 290 42.50 -8.91 -23.29
N TYR A 291 41.61 -9.84 -23.63
CA TYR A 291 41.34 -11.03 -22.80
C TYR A 291 42.51 -12.02 -22.88
N HIS A 292 42.97 -12.48 -21.72
CA HIS A 292 44.09 -13.42 -21.65
C HIS A 292 43.60 -14.86 -21.88
N PRO A 293 44.38 -15.74 -22.55
CA PRO A 293 43.96 -17.13 -22.78
C PRO A 293 43.63 -17.91 -21.50
N ASP A 294 44.30 -17.58 -20.39
CA ASP A 294 44.07 -18.22 -19.08
C ASP A 294 42.74 -17.81 -18.43
N GLU A 295 42.08 -16.76 -18.92
CA GLU A 295 40.75 -16.31 -18.47
C GLU A 295 39.62 -17.08 -19.17
N ILE A 296 39.94 -17.89 -20.18
CA ILE A 296 38.96 -18.60 -21.00
C ILE A 296 38.53 -19.89 -20.29
N ILE A 297 37.23 -19.99 -20.01
CA ILE A 297 36.62 -21.15 -19.38
C ILE A 297 36.10 -22.10 -20.46
N GLU A 298 36.59 -23.34 -20.48
CA GLU A 298 35.98 -24.41 -21.31
C GLU A 298 34.60 -24.75 -20.73
N ALA A 299 33.56 -24.60 -21.55
CA ALA A 299 32.17 -24.86 -21.19
C ALA A 299 31.60 -25.99 -22.06
N ASN A 300 30.84 -26.90 -21.45
CA ASN A 300 30.21 -27.98 -22.20
C ASN A 300 28.96 -27.47 -22.94
N SER A 301 28.58 -28.13 -24.04
CA SER A 301 27.43 -27.68 -24.83
C SER A 301 26.11 -27.69 -24.04
N THR A 302 26.01 -28.56 -23.03
CA THR A 302 24.90 -28.61 -22.08
C THR A 302 24.86 -27.41 -21.14
N ASP A 303 26.03 -26.89 -20.73
CA ASP A 303 26.14 -25.77 -19.79
C ASP A 303 25.70 -24.46 -20.44
N ILE A 304 25.86 -24.37 -21.76
CA ILE A 304 25.55 -23.17 -22.53
C ILE A 304 24.19 -23.20 -23.26
N ALA A 305 23.53 -24.36 -23.31
CA ALA A 305 22.32 -24.57 -24.12
C ALA A 305 21.12 -23.71 -23.69
N SER A 306 21.05 -23.29 -22.43
CA SER A 306 19.95 -22.50 -21.88
C SER A 306 20.08 -20.99 -22.12
N PHE A 307 21.25 -20.51 -22.58
CA PHE A 307 21.48 -19.09 -22.83
C PHE A 307 20.99 -18.66 -24.20
N SER A 308 20.51 -17.42 -24.29
CA SER A 308 20.11 -16.83 -25.57
C SER A 308 21.31 -16.23 -26.30
N LEU A 309 21.37 -16.32 -27.63
CA LEU A 309 22.47 -15.75 -28.40
C LEU A 309 22.30 -14.23 -28.56
N GLY A 310 23.33 -13.48 -28.16
CA GLY A 310 23.43 -12.03 -28.30
C GLY A 310 24.17 -11.59 -29.57
N LYS A 311 24.51 -10.30 -29.66
CA LYS A 311 25.25 -9.74 -30.81
C LYS A 311 26.68 -10.27 -30.89
N VAL A 312 27.15 -10.48 -32.11
CA VAL A 312 28.52 -10.90 -32.42
C VAL A 312 29.51 -9.80 -32.04
N ILE A 313 30.56 -10.15 -31.32
CA ILE A 313 31.69 -9.29 -30.95
C ILE A 313 32.79 -9.45 -32.00
N THR A 314 33.22 -8.35 -32.60
CA THR A 314 34.31 -8.30 -33.60
C THR A 314 35.55 -7.64 -33.01
N ALA A 315 36.69 -7.71 -33.73
CA ALA A 315 37.92 -7.01 -33.33
C ALA A 315 37.76 -5.47 -33.28
N GLU A 316 36.73 -4.93 -33.93
CA GLU A 316 36.40 -3.49 -33.94
C GLU A 316 35.44 -3.09 -32.80
N THR A 317 34.98 -4.04 -31.99
CA THR A 317 34.11 -3.74 -30.85
C THR A 317 34.92 -3.06 -29.76
N THR A 318 34.57 -1.84 -29.36
CA THR A 318 35.37 -1.05 -28.39
C THR A 318 34.90 -1.18 -26.94
N ALA A 319 33.66 -1.63 -26.71
CA ALA A 319 33.08 -1.75 -25.37
C ALA A 319 32.11 -2.95 -25.29
N PRO A 320 32.62 -4.19 -25.22
CA PRO A 320 31.79 -5.39 -25.22
C PRO A 320 30.93 -5.53 -23.94
N LEU A 321 31.19 -4.74 -22.89
CA LEU A 321 30.37 -4.68 -21.66
C LEU A 321 29.51 -3.40 -21.58
N GLY A 322 29.57 -2.54 -22.59
CA GLY A 322 29.00 -1.20 -22.56
C GLY A 322 29.88 -0.17 -21.85
N ARG A 323 29.45 1.10 -21.87
CA ARG A 323 30.12 2.25 -21.21
C ARG A 323 29.11 3.07 -20.45
N VAL A 324 29.51 3.66 -19.32
CA VAL A 324 28.71 4.69 -18.64
C VAL A 324 29.38 6.04 -18.87
N LEU A 325 28.70 6.96 -19.55
CA LEU A 325 29.23 8.26 -19.94
C LEU A 325 28.57 9.39 -19.15
N ARG A 326 29.36 10.32 -18.61
CA ARG A 326 28.93 11.63 -18.12
C ARG A 326 29.17 12.67 -19.19
N VAL A 327 28.09 13.24 -19.74
CA VAL A 327 28.19 14.27 -20.78
C VAL A 327 28.47 15.61 -20.12
N LYS A 328 29.59 16.24 -20.49
CA LYS A 328 30.10 17.45 -19.83
C LYS A 328 29.13 18.64 -19.93
N GLU A 329 28.45 18.77 -21.05
CA GLU A 329 27.59 19.93 -21.36
C GLU A 329 26.31 19.99 -20.53
N ASN A 330 25.79 18.84 -20.10
CA ASN A 330 24.55 18.77 -19.31
C ASN A 330 24.71 18.07 -17.95
N ASN A 331 25.91 17.56 -17.66
CA ASN A 331 26.26 16.80 -16.46
C ASN A 331 25.36 15.56 -16.21
N LYS A 332 24.75 14.99 -17.26
CA LYS A 332 23.88 13.80 -17.16
C LYS A 332 24.64 12.52 -17.51
N LEU A 333 24.15 11.41 -16.98
CA LEU A 333 24.68 10.08 -17.25
C LEU A 333 23.90 9.37 -18.37
N TYR A 334 24.63 8.59 -19.16
CA TYR A 334 24.11 7.76 -20.23
C TYR A 334 24.82 6.41 -20.23
N TYR A 335 24.08 5.33 -20.41
CA TYR A 335 24.67 4.02 -20.68
C TYR A 335 24.72 3.80 -22.18
N ILE A 336 25.87 3.38 -22.70
CA ILE A 336 26.08 3.05 -24.11
C ILE A 336 26.21 1.55 -24.23
N ASN A 337 25.38 0.95 -25.07
CA ASN A 337 25.54 -0.44 -25.44
C ASN A 337 25.08 -0.66 -26.88
N ASP A 338 25.89 -1.37 -27.66
CA ASP A 338 25.58 -1.81 -29.01
C ASP A 338 25.02 -0.73 -29.97
N GLY A 339 25.65 0.44 -29.98
CA GLY A 339 25.28 1.57 -30.87
C GLY A 339 24.08 2.40 -30.39
N LYS A 340 23.58 2.10 -29.19
CA LYS A 340 22.50 2.86 -28.54
C LYS A 340 22.99 3.53 -27.28
N TYR A 341 22.39 4.68 -26.95
CA TYR A 341 22.51 5.31 -25.64
C TYR A 341 21.17 5.27 -24.91
N TYR A 342 21.24 5.07 -23.60
CA TYR A 342 20.08 5.05 -22.70
C TYR A 342 20.32 6.08 -21.62
N SER A 343 19.39 7.03 -21.44
CA SER A 343 19.52 8.06 -20.42
C SER A 343 19.40 7.46 -19.02
N ILE A 344 20.28 7.89 -18.11
CA ILE A 344 20.24 7.53 -16.69
C ILE A 344 19.73 8.75 -15.91
N THR A 345 18.57 8.60 -15.28
CA THR A 345 17.86 9.72 -14.64
C THR A 345 18.37 9.98 -13.22
N ASP A 346 18.80 8.93 -12.53
CA ASP A 346 19.45 8.97 -11.21
C ASP A 346 20.75 8.16 -11.29
N GLU A 347 21.86 8.73 -10.80
CA GLU A 347 23.17 8.06 -10.78
C GLU A 347 23.17 6.72 -10.03
N LYS A 348 22.23 6.53 -9.10
CA LYS A 348 22.05 5.25 -8.38
C LYS A 348 21.75 4.09 -9.35
N ILE A 349 21.00 4.33 -10.43
CA ILE A 349 20.70 3.31 -11.45
C ILE A 349 21.99 2.75 -12.05
N ALA A 350 22.96 3.61 -12.36
CA ALA A 350 24.25 3.19 -12.88
C ALA A 350 25.00 2.30 -11.87
N LYS A 351 25.04 2.71 -10.60
CA LYS A 351 25.72 1.96 -9.52
C LYS A 351 25.08 0.59 -9.27
N ILE A 352 23.76 0.47 -9.42
CA ILE A 352 23.00 -0.76 -9.15
C ILE A 352 23.08 -1.74 -10.33
N ASN A 353 22.91 -1.22 -11.55
CA ASN A 353 22.87 -2.04 -12.75
C ASN A 353 24.28 -2.39 -13.24
N TYR A 354 25.25 -1.49 -13.05
CA TYR A 354 26.60 -1.59 -13.60
C TYR A 354 27.68 -1.21 -12.56
N PRO A 355 27.73 -1.86 -11.38
CA PRO A 355 28.63 -1.47 -10.29
C PRO A 355 30.12 -1.48 -10.66
N ASN A 356 30.49 -2.27 -11.66
CA ASN A 356 31.89 -2.46 -12.09
C ASN A 356 32.26 -1.70 -13.36
N ILE A 357 31.34 -0.92 -13.96
CA ILE A 357 31.63 -0.11 -15.15
C ILE A 357 31.98 1.31 -14.69
N PRO A 358 33.21 1.81 -14.96
CA PRO A 358 33.60 3.16 -14.57
C PRO A 358 32.80 4.22 -15.34
N VAL A 359 32.60 5.38 -14.72
CA VAL A 359 32.01 6.55 -15.37
C VAL A 359 33.10 7.30 -16.13
N GLU A 360 32.95 7.40 -17.44
CA GLU A 360 33.84 8.14 -18.34
C GLU A 360 33.24 9.50 -18.71
N ASN A 361 34.07 10.52 -18.92
CA ASN A 361 33.56 11.82 -19.39
C ASN A 361 33.48 11.83 -20.93
N ALA A 362 32.36 12.29 -21.47
CA ALA A 362 32.11 12.42 -22.90
C ALA A 362 31.57 13.81 -23.28
N THR A 363 31.48 14.10 -24.57
CA THR A 363 30.84 15.33 -25.09
C THR A 363 29.49 15.00 -25.71
N ALA A 364 28.63 16.00 -25.87
CA ALA A 364 27.36 15.85 -26.59
C ALA A 364 27.57 15.40 -28.06
N ILE A 365 28.70 15.78 -28.68
CA ILE A 365 29.08 15.35 -30.03
C ILE A 365 29.40 13.85 -30.06
N GLU A 366 30.08 13.32 -29.04
CA GLU A 366 30.33 11.88 -28.94
C GLU A 366 29.00 11.12 -28.75
N LEU A 367 28.10 11.61 -27.89
CA LEU A 367 26.79 11.00 -27.66
C LEU A 367 25.93 10.96 -28.95
N ALA A 368 26.05 11.99 -29.81
CA ALA A 368 25.30 12.08 -31.06
C ALA A 368 25.62 10.98 -32.09
N ASN A 369 26.73 10.24 -31.91
CA ASN A 369 27.07 9.08 -32.75
C ASN A 369 26.22 7.83 -32.43
N PHE A 370 25.44 7.87 -31.34
CA PHE A 370 24.62 6.75 -30.88
C PHE A 370 23.13 7.04 -31.07
N THR A 371 22.35 5.98 -31.26
CA THR A 371 20.89 6.10 -31.38
C THR A 371 20.22 6.09 -29.99
N PRO A 372 19.20 6.92 -29.73
CA PRO A 372 18.53 6.92 -28.44
C PRO A 372 17.74 5.62 -28.21
N GLY A 373 17.79 5.11 -26.98
CA GLY A 373 16.90 4.09 -26.43
C GLY A 373 16.07 4.64 -25.27
N ASP A 374 15.23 3.78 -24.69
CA ASP A 374 14.40 4.16 -23.53
C ASP A 374 15.27 4.47 -22.30
N PRO A 375 14.81 5.33 -21.36
CA PRO A 375 15.51 5.56 -20.11
C PRO A 375 15.78 4.26 -19.35
N LEU A 376 16.98 4.13 -18.79
CA LEU A 376 17.29 2.98 -17.94
C LEU A 376 16.46 3.03 -16.66
N LYS A 377 16.02 1.84 -16.24
CA LYS A 377 15.26 1.62 -15.02
C LYS A 377 16.10 0.82 -14.01
N LEU A 378 15.66 0.81 -12.75
CA LEU A 378 16.22 -0.11 -11.76
C LEU A 378 15.99 -1.56 -12.22
N LYS A 379 16.95 -2.46 -11.95
CA LYS A 379 16.84 -3.89 -12.29
C LYS A 379 15.87 -4.62 -11.36
N ASP A 380 15.30 -5.73 -11.82
CA ASP A 380 14.45 -6.60 -11.02
C ASP A 380 15.15 -7.10 -9.74
N GLY A 381 14.39 -7.28 -8.67
CA GLY A 381 14.88 -7.57 -7.33
C GLY A 381 15.41 -6.35 -6.56
N THR A 382 15.47 -5.16 -7.18
CA THR A 382 15.90 -3.94 -6.48
C THR A 382 14.84 -3.47 -5.49
N LEU A 383 15.20 -3.44 -4.20
CA LEU A 383 14.40 -2.85 -3.13
C LEU A 383 14.65 -1.33 -3.06
N PHE A 384 13.62 -0.52 -3.21
CA PHE A 384 13.76 0.93 -3.29
C PHE A 384 12.59 1.69 -2.66
N GLY A 385 12.85 2.89 -2.18
CA GLY A 385 11.86 3.85 -1.70
C GLY A 385 11.87 5.11 -2.58
N ILE A 386 10.75 5.82 -2.65
CA ILE A 386 10.67 7.09 -3.38
C ILE A 386 10.72 8.24 -2.38
N THR A 387 11.69 9.13 -2.52
CA THR A 387 11.87 10.28 -1.62
C THR A 387 10.61 11.14 -1.64
N GLY A 388 9.98 11.37 -0.49
CA GLY A 388 8.74 12.13 -0.36
C GLY A 388 7.44 11.30 -0.42
N ASN A 389 7.50 9.98 -0.64
CA ASN A 389 6.40 9.08 -0.30
C ASN A 389 6.97 7.87 0.46
N ASN A 390 6.47 7.58 1.66
CA ASN A 390 7.04 6.54 2.53
C ASN A 390 6.70 5.10 2.06
N LYS A 391 6.47 4.90 0.76
CA LYS A 391 6.17 3.60 0.17
C LYS A 391 7.45 2.90 -0.25
N ILE A 392 7.59 1.66 0.18
CA ILE A 392 8.71 0.80 -0.20
C ILE A 392 8.26 -0.13 -1.32
N TYR A 393 9.11 -0.26 -2.33
CA TYR A 393 8.83 -1.04 -3.51
C TYR A 393 9.96 -2.03 -3.77
N VAL A 394 9.63 -3.10 -4.46
CA VAL A 394 10.60 -3.94 -5.14
C VAL A 394 10.29 -3.96 -6.62
N VAL A 395 11.34 -3.90 -7.44
CA VAL A 395 11.19 -3.98 -8.88
C VAL A 395 10.98 -5.43 -9.29
N GLU A 396 9.93 -5.69 -10.06
CA GLU A 396 9.66 -7.01 -10.63
C GLU A 396 9.14 -6.85 -12.05
N ASN A 397 9.78 -7.50 -13.02
CA ASN A 397 9.43 -7.40 -14.44
C ASN A 397 9.34 -5.93 -14.90
N GLY A 398 10.25 -5.08 -14.40
CA GLY A 398 10.31 -3.64 -14.66
C GLY A 398 9.22 -2.79 -14.00
N LYS A 399 8.29 -3.39 -13.24
CA LYS A 399 7.24 -2.70 -12.47
C LYS A 399 7.67 -2.48 -11.02
N LYS A 400 7.13 -1.46 -10.37
CA LYS A 400 7.28 -1.28 -8.91
C LYS A 400 6.14 -2.00 -8.19
N ARG A 401 6.47 -3.04 -7.43
CA ARG A 401 5.55 -3.78 -6.57
C ARG A 401 5.61 -3.15 -5.18
N HIS A 402 4.54 -2.53 -4.72
CA HIS A 402 4.49 -1.93 -3.38
C HIS A 402 4.58 -3.03 -2.32
N ILE A 403 5.40 -2.88 -1.28
CA ILE A 403 5.38 -3.81 -0.13
C ILE A 403 4.28 -3.33 0.80
N ALA A 404 3.19 -4.11 0.92
CA ALA A 404 1.91 -3.61 1.42
C ALA A 404 1.94 -3.10 2.88
N SER A 405 2.87 -3.60 3.70
CA SER A 405 3.09 -3.10 5.06
C SER A 405 4.49 -3.47 5.56
N GLU A 406 4.88 -2.88 6.69
CA GLU A 406 6.09 -3.26 7.43
C GLU A 406 6.06 -4.72 7.88
N ASP A 407 4.90 -5.25 8.30
CA ASP A 407 4.78 -6.68 8.63
C ASP A 407 5.07 -7.57 7.41
N VAL A 408 4.63 -7.14 6.22
CA VAL A 408 4.99 -7.83 4.98
C VAL A 408 6.49 -7.69 4.73
N PHE A 409 7.06 -6.49 4.85
CA PHE A 409 8.49 -6.26 4.67
C PHE A 409 9.35 -7.19 5.55
N ASN A 410 9.08 -7.18 6.85
CA ASN A 410 9.80 -7.98 7.84
C ASN A 410 9.51 -9.47 7.67
N GLY A 411 8.26 -9.85 7.40
CA GLY A 411 7.84 -11.24 7.20
C GLY A 411 8.48 -11.89 5.96
N LEU A 412 8.80 -11.09 4.95
CA LEU A 412 9.56 -11.53 3.77
C LEU A 412 11.08 -11.53 3.99
N GLY A 413 11.55 -11.15 5.18
CA GLY A 413 12.97 -11.09 5.51
C GLY A 413 13.73 -9.99 4.77
N PHE A 414 13.03 -8.99 4.21
CA PHE A 414 13.70 -7.81 3.66
C PHE A 414 14.41 -7.04 4.78
N ASN A 415 15.47 -6.32 4.40
CA ASN A 415 16.27 -5.55 5.35
C ASN A 415 16.17 -4.06 5.03
N TRP A 416 15.79 -3.26 6.01
CA TRP A 416 15.65 -1.81 5.89
C TRP A 416 16.94 -1.14 5.39
N SER A 417 18.12 -1.65 5.78
CA SER A 417 19.42 -1.11 5.31
C SER A 417 19.69 -1.35 3.82
N ASN A 418 18.91 -2.22 3.17
CA ASN A 418 19.04 -2.55 1.75
C ASN A 418 18.16 -1.67 0.85
N ILE A 419 17.35 -0.77 1.42
CA ILE A 419 16.47 0.12 0.66
C ILE A 419 17.30 1.19 -0.06
N ILE A 420 17.05 1.35 -1.34
CA ILE A 420 17.64 2.40 -2.16
C ILE A 420 16.64 3.54 -2.32
N TRP A 421 16.95 4.72 -1.79
CA TRP A 421 16.08 5.89 -1.94
C TRP A 421 16.35 6.60 -3.27
N VAL A 422 15.32 6.74 -4.11
CA VAL A 422 15.37 7.44 -5.41
C VAL A 422 14.44 8.66 -5.40
N ASP A 423 14.61 9.59 -6.33
CA ASP A 423 13.68 10.71 -6.50
C ASP A 423 12.32 10.26 -7.07
N GLU A 424 11.30 11.13 -6.98
CA GLU A 424 9.95 10.85 -7.47
C GLU A 424 9.92 10.48 -8.94
N PHE A 425 10.66 11.19 -9.80
CA PHE A 425 10.69 10.94 -11.23
C PHE A 425 11.21 9.53 -11.55
N THR A 426 12.30 9.13 -10.90
CA THR A 426 12.90 7.79 -11.04
C THR A 426 11.93 6.71 -10.55
N GLY A 427 11.24 6.94 -9.44
CA GLY A 427 10.20 6.04 -8.95
C GLY A 427 8.97 5.95 -9.87
N LEU A 428 8.56 7.05 -10.49
CA LEU A 428 7.42 7.10 -11.42
C LEU A 428 7.71 6.46 -12.78
N ASN A 429 8.99 6.37 -13.19
CA ASN A 429 9.39 5.68 -14.43
C ASN A 429 9.13 4.16 -14.40
N HIS A 430 8.85 3.60 -13.23
CA HIS A 430 8.35 2.23 -13.08
C HIS A 430 6.82 2.21 -13.05
N PRO A 431 6.14 1.51 -13.97
CA PRO A 431 4.71 1.26 -13.85
C PRO A 431 4.42 0.55 -12.53
N THR A 432 3.31 0.89 -11.89
CA THR A 432 2.87 0.21 -10.67
C THR A 432 2.42 -1.21 -11.02
N GLY A 433 2.97 -2.20 -10.32
CA GLY A 433 2.46 -3.58 -10.34
C GLY A 433 1.64 -3.87 -9.10
N GLN A 434 1.07 -5.08 -9.01
CA GLN A 434 0.43 -5.52 -7.77
C GLN A 434 1.32 -5.30 -6.54
N PRO A 435 0.78 -5.03 -5.35
CA PRO A 435 1.61 -5.06 -4.16
C PRO A 435 2.09 -6.47 -3.83
N LEU A 436 3.12 -6.55 -3.00
CA LEU A 436 3.52 -7.76 -2.30
C LEU A 436 2.78 -7.85 -0.98
N TYR A 437 2.43 -9.07 -0.62
CA TYR A 437 1.75 -9.42 0.61
C TYR A 437 2.46 -10.61 1.25
N LEU A 438 2.26 -10.77 2.55
CA LEU A 438 2.71 -11.96 3.28
C LEU A 438 1.68 -13.08 3.11
N ARG A 439 2.11 -14.29 2.77
CA ARG A 439 1.25 -15.48 2.91
C ARG A 439 1.00 -15.73 4.39
N SER A 440 -0.19 -16.20 4.73
CA SER A 440 -0.58 -16.62 6.08
C SER A 440 0.36 -17.66 6.72
N LYS A 441 1.16 -18.39 5.94
CA LYS A 441 2.12 -19.40 6.40
C LYS A 441 3.56 -18.90 6.55
N ILE A 442 3.90 -17.71 6.05
CA ILE A 442 5.24 -17.12 6.18
C ILE A 442 5.23 -16.17 7.37
N GLN A 443 5.22 -16.72 8.58
CA GLN A 443 5.67 -15.96 9.74
C GLN A 443 7.01 -16.55 10.13
N ILE A 444 8.08 -15.82 9.81
CA ILE A 444 9.40 -16.14 10.34
C ILE A 444 9.33 -15.80 11.83
N ALA A 445 9.38 -16.84 12.67
CA ALA A 445 9.42 -16.66 14.12
C ALA A 445 10.58 -15.71 14.48
N ASP A 446 10.27 -14.70 15.28
CA ASP A 446 11.20 -13.68 15.71
C ASP A 446 12.46 -14.33 16.31
N THR A 447 13.55 -14.26 15.56
CA THR A 447 14.84 -14.81 15.93
C THR A 447 15.83 -13.67 15.88
N THR A 448 15.93 -12.90 16.98
CA THR A 448 17.21 -12.46 17.59
C THR A 448 16.98 -11.49 18.75
N ALA A 449 16.76 -12.04 19.94
CA ALA A 449 17.25 -11.42 21.17
C ALA A 449 18.52 -12.17 21.60
N THR A 450 19.70 -11.58 21.34
CA THR A 450 20.94 -11.66 22.16
C THR A 450 22.16 -11.18 21.34
N GLY A 451 22.83 -10.11 21.77
CA GLY A 451 24.17 -9.75 21.29
C GLY A 451 24.51 -8.26 21.38
N SER A 452 25.55 -7.93 22.15
CA SER A 452 25.98 -6.59 22.58
C SER A 452 26.30 -5.55 21.50
N ALA A 453 26.18 -4.29 21.95
CA ALA A 453 26.50 -3.03 21.31
C ALA A 453 27.81 -2.97 20.50
N THR A 454 27.69 -2.44 19.28
CA THR A 454 28.68 -1.51 18.71
C THR A 454 27.93 -0.42 17.94
N THR A 455 28.26 0.82 18.27
CA THR A 455 27.80 2.09 17.70
C THR A 455 27.71 2.07 16.17
N ALA A 456 26.48 2.13 15.65
CA ALA A 456 26.20 2.43 14.25
C ALA A 456 25.68 3.86 14.16
N VAL A 457 26.29 4.62 13.25
CA VAL A 457 25.89 5.97 12.88
C VAL A 457 24.49 5.91 12.27
N GLU A 458 23.55 6.63 12.87
CA GLU A 458 22.19 6.81 12.35
C GLU A 458 22.22 7.52 10.98
N PRO A 459 21.58 6.97 9.95
CA PRO A 459 21.18 7.76 8.80
C PRO A 459 19.87 8.51 9.13
N ALA A 460 19.98 9.83 9.22
CA ALA A 460 18.86 10.74 9.32
C ALA A 460 17.96 10.70 8.08
N ASN A 461 16.66 10.86 8.32
CA ASN A 461 15.56 11.19 7.41
C ASN A 461 14.85 10.02 6.69
N GLU A 462 14.36 9.06 7.48
CA GLU A 462 13.06 8.44 7.27
C GLU A 462 12.07 9.18 8.19
N LYS A 463 10.90 9.62 7.73
CA LYS A 463 9.91 10.20 8.65
C LYS A 463 8.54 9.56 8.46
N MET A 464 8.40 8.30 8.88
CA MET A 464 7.32 8.00 9.82
C MET A 464 7.82 8.42 11.19
N TYR A 465 7.06 9.24 11.92
CA TYR A 465 7.49 9.76 13.22
C TYR A 465 7.30 8.70 14.31
N LYS A 466 8.07 7.60 14.28
CA LYS A 466 8.05 6.64 15.38
C LYS A 466 8.98 7.12 16.50
N THR A 467 8.46 7.26 17.72
CA THR A 467 9.32 7.38 18.92
C THR A 467 9.90 6.00 19.22
N PRO A 468 11.22 5.80 19.21
CA PRO A 468 11.83 4.54 19.62
C PRO A 468 11.38 4.15 21.04
N ALA A 469 11.10 2.86 21.28
CA ALA A 469 10.60 2.39 22.58
C ALA A 469 11.55 2.70 23.77
N GLY A 470 12.84 2.98 23.49
CA GLY A 470 13.84 3.37 24.48
C GLY A 470 13.80 4.84 24.92
N GLU A 471 13.04 5.69 24.24
CA GLU A 471 12.93 7.15 24.48
C GLU A 471 11.51 7.57 24.88
N THR A 472 10.66 6.60 25.25
CA THR A 472 9.27 6.91 25.61
C THR A 472 9.18 7.58 26.97
N GLU A 473 8.68 8.81 27.00
CA GLU A 473 8.41 9.57 28.21
C GLU A 473 6.93 9.50 28.58
N TYR A 474 6.66 9.36 29.88
CA TYR A 474 5.31 9.35 30.42
C TYR A 474 5.14 10.47 31.44
N ILE A 475 3.95 11.07 31.44
CA ILE A 475 3.49 11.94 32.51
C ILE A 475 2.50 11.14 33.36
N SER A 476 2.76 11.06 34.66
CA SER A 476 1.89 10.42 35.64
C SER A 476 1.65 8.92 35.34
N GLU A 477 0.42 8.45 35.48
CA GLU A 477 0.00 7.05 35.27
C GLU A 477 0.20 6.58 33.83
N LYS A 478 0.76 5.38 33.69
CA LYS A 478 1.06 4.76 32.40
C LYS A 478 -0.19 4.07 31.81
N PHE A 479 -0.53 4.41 30.58
CA PHE A 479 -1.45 3.66 29.74
C PHE A 479 -0.68 2.93 28.63
N ASP A 480 -0.85 1.62 28.55
CA ASP A 480 -0.16 0.79 27.55
C ASP A 480 -0.90 0.78 26.22
N THR A 481 -0.24 1.31 25.19
CA THR A 481 -0.81 1.49 23.86
C THR A 481 0.28 1.60 22.80
N ALA A 482 -0.05 1.12 21.60
CA ALA A 482 0.77 1.26 20.39
C ALA A 482 0.74 2.68 19.80
N VAL A 483 -0.21 3.54 20.22
CA VAL A 483 -0.26 4.94 19.81
C VAL A 483 1.03 5.64 20.25
N ASN A 484 1.69 6.36 19.33
CA ASN A 484 2.98 6.98 19.61
C ASN A 484 2.88 8.05 20.69
N THR A 485 1.88 8.94 20.59
CA THR A 485 1.66 10.03 21.53
C THR A 485 0.22 10.05 22.02
N TYR A 486 0.03 10.22 23.32
CA TYR A 486 -1.28 10.58 23.87
C TYR A 486 -1.17 11.63 24.96
N LEU A 487 -2.21 12.44 25.12
CA LEU A 487 -2.35 13.41 26.19
C LEU A 487 -3.79 13.38 26.72
N ILE A 488 -3.92 13.36 28.05
CA ILE A 488 -5.17 13.54 28.77
C ILE A 488 -5.02 14.78 29.65
N ALA A 489 -5.93 15.74 29.49
CA ALA A 489 -5.97 16.94 30.31
C ALA A 489 -7.36 17.21 30.88
N ASP A 490 -7.39 17.81 32.07
CA ASP A 490 -8.60 18.41 32.61
C ASP A 490 -9.00 19.63 31.75
N TYR A 491 -10.24 19.67 31.28
CA TYR A 491 -10.68 20.71 30.35
C TYR A 491 -10.67 22.10 30.99
N GLU A 492 -11.13 22.22 32.24
CA GLU A 492 -11.31 23.52 32.90
C GLU A 492 -9.95 24.17 33.21
N THR A 493 -9.09 23.44 33.92
CA THR A 493 -7.78 23.90 34.36
C THR A 493 -6.75 23.88 33.24
N GLY A 494 -6.83 22.93 32.31
CA GLY A 494 -5.79 22.65 31.33
C GLY A 494 -4.60 21.85 31.89
N GLU A 495 -4.72 21.33 33.11
CA GLU A 495 -3.71 20.48 33.72
C GLU A 495 -3.59 19.15 32.94
N VAL A 496 -2.37 18.76 32.56
CA VAL A 496 -2.10 17.46 31.95
C VAL A 496 -2.09 16.39 33.05
N LEU A 497 -3.08 15.50 33.02
CA LEU A 497 -3.30 14.46 34.02
C LEU A 497 -2.46 13.21 33.75
N ALA A 498 -2.34 12.83 32.47
CA ALA A 498 -1.49 11.75 32.01
C ALA A 498 -1.10 11.97 30.55
N GLY A 499 0.03 11.39 30.15
CA GLY A 499 0.49 11.50 28.77
C GLY A 499 1.62 10.55 28.44
N LYS A 500 1.83 10.36 27.14
CA LYS A 500 2.96 9.65 26.54
C LYS A 500 3.51 10.53 25.43
N ASN A 501 4.80 10.85 25.49
CA ASN A 501 5.51 11.58 24.43
C ASN A 501 4.82 12.89 24.02
N ILE A 502 4.36 13.67 25.00
CA ILE A 502 3.46 14.79 24.74
C ILE A 502 4.13 15.96 23.99
N ASP A 503 5.46 16.03 24.05
CA ASP A 503 6.30 17.06 23.44
C ASP A 503 6.96 16.58 22.13
N ASP A 504 6.63 15.38 21.66
CA ASP A 504 7.12 14.87 20.37
C ASP A 504 6.45 15.63 19.22
N VAL A 505 7.29 16.24 18.36
CA VAL A 505 6.83 16.95 17.16
C VAL A 505 6.46 15.94 16.09
N ARG A 506 5.21 15.97 15.62
CA ARG A 506 4.71 15.06 14.58
C ARG A 506 3.75 15.78 13.63
N PRO A 507 3.58 15.31 12.39
CA PRO A 507 2.57 15.81 11.48
C PRO A 507 1.19 15.56 12.09
N ILE A 508 0.33 16.57 12.05
CA ILE A 508 -0.98 16.52 12.70
C ILE A 508 -2.14 16.29 11.74
N ALA A 509 -1.84 16.19 10.45
CA ALA A 509 -2.82 15.97 9.40
C ALA A 509 -4.02 16.94 9.53
N SER A 510 -5.25 16.46 9.33
CA SER A 510 -6.47 17.29 9.37
C SER A 510 -6.82 17.90 10.74
N LEU A 511 -6.08 17.62 11.82
CA LEU A 511 -6.18 18.40 13.05
C LEU A 511 -5.88 19.89 12.80
N THR A 512 -5.04 20.18 11.80
CA THR A 512 -4.78 21.53 11.26
C THR A 512 -6.04 22.38 11.06
N LYS A 513 -7.14 21.77 10.60
CA LYS A 513 -8.39 22.48 10.32
C LYS A 513 -9.00 23.14 11.55
N VAL A 514 -8.66 22.69 12.76
CA VAL A 514 -9.08 23.34 14.01
C VAL A 514 -8.43 24.71 14.18
N MET A 515 -7.12 24.81 13.87
CA MET A 515 -6.43 26.09 13.86
C MET A 515 -6.96 27.01 12.76
N THR A 516 -7.17 26.46 11.56
CA THR A 516 -7.75 27.20 10.44
C THR A 516 -9.12 27.77 10.81
N ALA A 517 -9.98 26.96 11.44
CA ALA A 517 -11.28 27.39 11.92
C ALA A 517 -11.21 28.48 12.99
N TYR A 518 -10.31 28.33 13.97
CA TYR A 518 -10.07 29.39 14.94
C TYR A 518 -9.67 30.71 14.26
N GLN A 519 -8.71 30.65 13.33
CA GLN A 519 -8.19 31.83 12.65
C GLN A 519 -9.27 32.52 11.79
N MET A 520 -10.07 31.75 11.04
CA MET A 520 -11.21 32.28 10.27
C MET A 520 -12.23 33.00 11.15
N MET A 521 -12.59 32.40 12.29
CA MET A 521 -13.54 33.01 13.22
C MET A 521 -12.97 34.26 13.90
N LYS A 522 -11.67 34.26 14.23
CA LYS A 522 -10.96 35.43 14.75
C LYS A 522 -10.96 36.58 13.74
N GLU A 523 -10.83 36.28 12.45
CA GLU A 523 -10.84 37.26 11.36
C GLU A 523 -12.26 37.69 10.92
N GLY A 524 -13.31 37.15 11.55
CA GLY A 524 -14.68 37.57 11.31
C GLY A 524 -15.30 36.97 10.04
N LEU A 525 -14.96 35.72 9.70
CA LEU A 525 -15.57 34.99 8.58
C LEU A 525 -17.09 35.18 8.53
N ASN A 526 -17.59 35.75 7.42
CA ASN A 526 -19.02 35.92 7.22
C ASN A 526 -19.65 34.62 6.71
N LEU A 527 -20.30 33.88 7.62
CA LEU A 527 -20.96 32.61 7.35
C LEU A 527 -22.18 32.72 6.39
N ASN A 528 -22.73 33.92 6.22
CA ASN A 528 -23.85 34.20 5.31
C ASN A 528 -23.41 34.60 3.90
N SER A 529 -22.12 34.87 3.70
CA SER A 529 -21.53 35.01 2.36
C SER A 529 -21.47 33.64 1.66
N SER A 530 -21.09 33.65 0.39
CA SER A 530 -20.97 32.44 -0.42
C SER A 530 -19.75 32.49 -1.30
N LYS A 531 -19.23 31.31 -1.66
CA LYS A 531 -18.10 31.15 -2.56
C LYS A 531 -18.48 30.24 -3.73
N THR A 532 -18.02 30.62 -4.92
CA THR A 532 -18.13 29.79 -6.13
C THR A 532 -16.94 28.85 -6.19
N TYR A 533 -17.18 27.58 -6.53
CA TYR A 533 -16.11 26.62 -6.69
C TYR A 533 -15.40 26.80 -8.03
N GLU A 534 -14.13 27.19 -7.93
CA GLU A 534 -13.18 27.28 -9.04
C GLU A 534 -12.11 26.19 -8.87
N PRO A 535 -12.10 25.13 -9.69
CA PRO A 535 -11.18 23.99 -9.50
C PRO A 535 -9.70 24.35 -9.58
N ALA A 536 -9.34 25.42 -10.27
CA ALA A 536 -7.94 25.87 -10.39
C ALA A 536 -7.35 26.26 -9.02
N ASP A 537 -8.17 26.83 -8.14
CA ASP A 537 -7.72 27.40 -6.87
C ASP A 537 -8.13 26.51 -5.68
N HIS A 538 -9.25 25.78 -5.79
CA HIS A 538 -9.87 25.13 -4.65
C HIS A 538 -9.75 23.60 -4.62
N LYS A 539 -9.36 22.97 -5.74
CA LYS A 539 -9.38 21.51 -5.85
C LYS A 539 -8.33 20.88 -4.92
N ALA A 540 -8.80 20.04 -4.00
CA ALA A 540 -7.95 19.18 -3.19
C ALA A 540 -7.79 17.79 -3.83
N VAL A 541 -6.68 17.12 -3.53
CA VAL A 541 -6.38 15.75 -3.99
C VAL A 541 -7.09 14.71 -3.13
N TYR A 542 -7.19 14.97 -1.82
CA TYR A 542 -7.79 14.08 -0.82
C TYR A 542 -8.99 14.73 -0.14
N HIS A 543 -9.86 13.90 0.47
CA HIS A 543 -11.11 14.35 1.13
C HIS A 543 -11.90 15.34 0.26
N THR A 544 -12.18 14.91 -0.97
CA THR A 544 -12.79 15.74 -2.01
C THR A 544 -14.25 16.04 -1.70
N PHE A 545 -14.65 17.24 -2.09
CA PHE A 545 -16.02 17.70 -1.95
C PHE A 545 -16.80 17.41 -3.22
N ARG A 546 -18.04 16.93 -3.11
CA ARG A 546 -18.91 16.74 -4.26
C ARG A 546 -19.37 18.12 -4.72
N ILE A 547 -18.73 18.66 -5.75
CA ILE A 547 -19.04 19.98 -6.30
C ILE A 547 -18.44 20.08 -7.70
N VAL A 548 -19.10 20.78 -8.63
CA VAL A 548 -18.61 21.05 -9.98
C VAL A 548 -18.33 22.53 -10.22
N ALA A 549 -17.50 22.83 -11.21
CA ALA A 549 -17.02 24.19 -11.47
C ALA A 549 -18.19 25.16 -11.69
N GLY A 550 -18.17 26.30 -10.98
CA GLY A 550 -19.18 27.34 -11.10
C GLY A 550 -20.40 27.17 -10.19
N GLU A 551 -20.49 26.08 -9.41
CA GLU A 551 -21.47 25.93 -8.33
C GLU A 551 -21.12 26.83 -7.16
N ARG A 552 -22.15 27.26 -6.43
CA ARG A 552 -21.99 28.25 -5.36
C ARG A 552 -22.57 27.71 -4.07
N ILE A 553 -21.85 27.91 -2.97
CA ILE A 553 -22.24 27.39 -1.64
C ILE A 553 -22.03 28.46 -0.57
N TYR A 554 -22.92 28.51 0.42
CA TYR A 554 -22.75 29.40 1.57
C TYR A 554 -21.54 29.00 2.42
N ASN A 555 -20.84 30.00 2.95
CA ASN A 555 -19.67 29.80 3.79
C ASN A 555 -19.96 28.92 5.02
N ARG A 556 -21.15 29.05 5.64
CA ARG A 556 -21.56 28.14 6.72
C ARG A 556 -21.50 26.66 6.31
N HIS A 557 -21.96 26.32 5.11
CA HIS A 557 -22.00 24.92 4.68
C HIS A 557 -20.61 24.37 4.42
N LEU A 558 -19.75 25.18 3.78
CA LEU A 558 -18.35 24.85 3.59
C LEU A 558 -17.64 24.62 4.93
N PHE A 559 -17.95 25.46 5.93
CA PHE A 559 -17.30 25.41 7.24
C PHE A 559 -17.69 24.16 8.01
N TYR A 560 -18.98 23.81 7.95
CA TYR A 560 -19.52 22.63 8.62
C TYR A 560 -18.98 21.35 7.96
N ALA A 561 -19.02 21.25 6.63
CA ALA A 561 -18.51 20.10 5.89
C ALA A 561 -17.00 19.87 6.11
N GLY A 562 -16.22 20.96 6.12
CA GLY A 562 -14.78 20.91 6.36
C GLY A 562 -14.40 20.40 7.75
N LEU A 563 -15.23 20.66 8.77
CA LEU A 563 -14.96 20.25 10.15
C LEU A 563 -15.56 18.89 10.52
N ILE A 564 -16.77 18.58 10.05
CA ILE A 564 -17.51 17.33 10.36
C ILE A 564 -16.91 16.15 9.59
N SER A 565 -16.92 16.24 8.25
CA SER A 565 -16.42 15.20 7.32
C SER A 565 -14.93 15.34 7.00
N SER A 566 -14.26 16.38 7.53
CA SER A 566 -12.84 16.64 7.29
C SER A 566 -12.50 16.96 5.82
N LEU A 567 -13.43 17.53 5.05
CA LEU A 567 -13.21 17.81 3.63
C LEU A 567 -12.18 18.94 3.42
N ASN A 568 -11.33 18.80 2.40
CA ASN A 568 -10.25 19.76 2.13
C ASN A 568 -10.71 20.91 1.23
N THR A 569 -11.40 20.60 0.12
CA THR A 569 -11.91 21.60 -0.83
C THR A 569 -12.74 22.71 -0.16
N PRO A 570 -13.66 22.43 0.79
CA PRO A 570 -14.44 23.49 1.43
C PRO A 570 -13.60 24.46 2.26
N ILE A 571 -12.53 23.96 2.88
CA ILE A 571 -11.59 24.79 3.65
C ILE A 571 -10.81 25.71 2.71
N LYS A 572 -10.33 25.21 1.57
CA LYS A 572 -9.65 26.05 0.57
C LYS A 572 -10.57 27.14 0.03
N MET A 573 -11.83 26.80 -0.29
CA MET A 573 -12.85 27.78 -0.69
C MET A 573 -13.10 28.85 0.37
N LEU A 574 -13.09 28.46 1.65
CA LEU A 574 -13.26 29.41 2.75
C LEU A 574 -12.05 30.31 2.95
N VAL A 575 -10.83 29.78 2.85
CA VAL A 575 -9.62 30.59 2.92
C VAL A 575 -9.64 31.64 1.81
N ASP A 576 -9.95 31.23 0.57
CA ASP A 576 -10.08 32.15 -0.57
C ASP A 576 -11.27 33.13 -0.42
N SER A 577 -12.19 32.91 0.53
CA SER A 577 -13.27 33.87 0.84
C SER A 577 -12.83 35.00 1.78
N VAL A 578 -11.70 34.83 2.48
CA VAL A 578 -11.13 35.81 3.42
C VAL A 578 -9.75 36.32 3.00
N GLU A 579 -9.04 35.58 2.15
CA GLU A 579 -7.67 35.86 1.71
C GLU A 579 -7.40 35.19 0.35
N GLU A 580 -7.09 35.97 -0.68
CA GLU A 580 -6.82 35.45 -2.04
C GLU A 580 -5.49 34.67 -2.11
N ASN A 581 -4.58 34.88 -1.16
CA ASN A 581 -3.30 34.17 -1.08
C ASN A 581 -3.23 33.22 0.14
N GLU A 582 -3.40 31.92 -0.09
CA GLU A 582 -3.36 30.89 0.97
C GLU A 582 -2.07 30.98 1.84
N SER A 583 -0.92 31.32 1.27
CA SER A 583 0.33 31.49 2.02
C SER A 583 0.29 32.65 3.02
N ALA A 584 -0.46 33.71 2.71
CA ALA A 584 -0.67 34.82 3.64
C ALA A 584 -1.55 34.38 4.83
N PHE A 585 -2.54 33.52 4.60
CA PHE A 585 -3.35 32.92 5.66
C PHE A 585 -2.50 32.00 6.57
N ILE A 586 -1.67 31.14 5.98
CA ILE A 586 -0.73 30.26 6.71
C ILE A 586 0.23 31.09 7.58
N THR A 587 0.74 32.21 7.07
CA THR A 587 1.60 33.14 7.84
C THR A 587 0.91 33.64 9.10
N ARG A 588 -0.40 33.93 9.04
CA ARG A 588 -1.19 34.36 10.20
C ARG A 588 -1.45 33.23 11.18
N MET A 589 -1.68 32.00 10.70
CA MET A 589 -1.75 30.81 11.57
C MET A 589 -0.46 30.64 12.37
N ASN A 590 0.71 30.71 11.71
CA ASN A 590 2.02 30.62 12.37
C ASN A 590 2.29 31.78 13.33
N THR A 591 1.88 33.00 12.96
CA THR A 591 1.97 34.17 13.85
C THR A 591 1.14 33.94 15.12
N GLN A 592 -0.08 33.43 14.97
CA GLN A 592 -0.93 33.13 16.11
C GLN A 592 -0.38 32.00 16.99
N ALA A 593 0.19 30.94 16.40
CA ALA A 593 0.87 29.88 17.16
C ALA A 593 2.01 30.45 18.01
N LYS A 594 2.83 31.33 17.42
CA LYS A 594 3.91 32.03 18.12
C LYS A 594 3.39 32.96 19.23
N ASP A 595 2.31 33.69 19.00
CA ASP A 595 1.68 34.57 20.01
C ASP A 595 1.16 33.77 21.22
N TRP A 596 0.76 32.51 21.01
CA TRP A 596 0.38 31.59 22.07
C TRP A 596 1.58 30.88 22.73
N GLY A 597 2.79 31.13 22.24
CA GLY A 597 4.01 30.50 22.76
C GLY A 597 4.16 29.03 22.37
N LEU A 598 3.48 28.58 21.31
CA LEU A 598 3.60 27.22 20.77
C LEU A 598 4.92 27.12 19.99
N LYS A 599 5.94 26.56 20.65
CA LYS A 599 7.32 26.58 20.13
C LYS A 599 7.58 25.47 19.12
N ASN A 600 6.74 24.45 19.14
CA ASN A 600 6.92 23.22 18.39
C ASN A 600 5.76 22.98 17.40
N THR A 601 5.03 24.04 17.05
CA THR A 601 3.97 24.03 16.04
C THR A 601 4.36 24.86 14.82
N ILE A 602 4.23 24.27 13.64
CA ILE A 602 4.39 24.95 12.35
C ILE A 602 3.25 24.52 11.43
N PHE A 603 2.66 25.48 10.73
CA PHE A 603 1.69 25.24 9.66
C PHE A 603 2.30 25.54 8.31
N ASP A 604 2.19 24.59 7.40
CA ASP A 604 2.54 24.74 5.98
C ASP A 604 1.29 24.60 5.07
N SER A 605 0.17 24.15 5.66
CA SER A 605 -1.10 23.95 4.98
C SER A 605 -2.26 24.46 5.83
N VAL A 606 -3.35 24.87 5.19
CA VAL A 606 -4.62 25.22 5.86
C VAL A 606 -5.51 24.00 6.13
N THR A 607 -5.20 22.85 5.52
CA THR A 607 -5.96 21.61 5.63
C THR A 607 -5.18 20.49 6.31
N GLY A 608 -3.85 20.59 6.37
CA GLY A 608 -2.94 19.59 6.94
C GLY A 608 -2.70 18.41 6.00
N GLU A 609 -2.61 18.67 4.70
CA GLU A 609 -2.31 17.66 3.67
C GLU A 609 -0.81 17.53 3.35
N THR A 610 0.04 18.29 4.06
CA THR A 610 1.51 18.27 3.97
C THR A 610 2.12 17.79 5.29
N LEU A 611 3.31 17.19 5.24
CA LEU A 611 3.99 16.64 6.43
C LEU A 611 4.68 17.74 7.25
N GLU A 612 4.95 18.86 6.62
CA GLU A 612 5.55 20.07 7.17
C GLU A 612 4.59 20.81 8.13
N THR A 613 3.31 20.42 8.14
CA THR A 613 2.36 20.86 9.15
C THR A 613 2.43 19.98 10.39
N GLU A 614 3.19 20.43 11.38
CA GLU A 614 3.58 19.68 12.56
C GLU A 614 3.15 20.37 13.87
N SER A 615 2.97 19.59 14.93
CA SER A 615 2.77 20.06 16.30
C SER A 615 3.15 18.97 17.29
N THR A 616 3.15 19.30 18.58
CA THR A 616 3.13 18.31 19.68
C THR A 616 1.71 18.18 20.23
N ALA A 617 1.43 17.12 21.01
CA ALA A 617 0.15 17.01 21.71
C ALA A 617 0.00 18.11 22.79
N GLY A 618 1.09 18.51 23.44
CA GLY A 618 1.13 19.61 24.40
C GLY A 618 0.77 20.96 23.77
N ASP A 619 1.38 21.32 22.65
CA ASP A 619 1.05 22.56 21.93
C ASP A 619 -0.37 22.49 21.34
N TYR A 620 -0.76 21.32 20.81
CA TYR A 620 -2.07 21.13 20.21
C TYR A 620 -3.22 21.19 21.23
N LEU A 621 -2.99 20.85 22.50
CA LEU A 621 -3.95 21.08 23.59
C LEU A 621 -4.38 22.55 23.65
N THR A 622 -3.44 23.48 23.50
CA THR A 622 -3.72 24.92 23.50
C THR A 622 -4.56 25.31 22.29
N ILE A 623 -4.19 24.84 21.09
CA ILE A 623 -4.95 25.09 19.85
C ILE A 623 -6.39 24.62 20.00
N TYR A 624 -6.56 23.36 20.42
CA TYR A 624 -7.85 22.72 20.55
C TYR A 624 -8.72 23.45 21.58
N LYS A 625 -8.20 23.72 22.79
CA LYS A 625 -8.93 24.44 23.85
C LYS A 625 -9.29 25.87 23.45
N LYS A 626 -8.41 26.59 22.74
CA LYS A 626 -8.69 27.96 22.25
C LYS A 626 -9.76 27.97 21.15
N ALA A 627 -9.69 27.01 20.22
CA ALA A 627 -10.65 26.91 19.13
C ALA A 627 -12.06 26.58 19.63
N ILE A 628 -12.20 25.61 20.53
CA ILE A 628 -13.51 25.19 21.07
C ILE A 628 -14.09 26.16 22.11
N ASN A 629 -13.36 27.21 22.52
CA ASN A 629 -13.97 28.32 23.28
C ASN A 629 -14.86 29.20 22.39
N ASN A 630 -14.73 29.11 21.07
CA ASN A 630 -15.71 29.67 20.15
C ASN A 630 -16.92 28.72 20.05
N ASN A 631 -18.10 29.21 20.48
CA ASN A 631 -19.32 28.40 20.52
C ASN A 631 -19.68 27.78 19.15
N GLU A 632 -19.44 28.49 18.04
CA GLU A 632 -19.74 27.98 16.70
C GLU A 632 -18.83 26.79 16.36
N VAL A 633 -17.52 26.93 16.55
CA VAL A 633 -16.54 25.86 16.31
C VAL A 633 -16.82 24.65 17.20
N ASN A 634 -17.09 24.88 18.48
CA ASN A 634 -17.46 23.84 19.44
C ASN A 634 -18.68 23.05 18.99
N ASN A 635 -19.73 23.75 18.55
CA ASN A 635 -20.98 23.12 18.13
C ASN A 635 -20.77 22.29 16.85
N ILE A 636 -20.06 22.84 15.85
CA ILE A 636 -19.82 22.14 14.59
C ILE A 636 -19.03 20.85 14.81
N LEU A 637 -17.95 20.91 15.60
CA LEU A 637 -17.13 19.73 15.93
C LEU A 637 -17.88 18.69 16.78
N GLY A 638 -19.04 19.04 17.35
CA GLY A 638 -19.93 18.13 18.08
C GLY A 638 -21.09 17.57 17.26
N MET A 639 -21.28 18.02 16.01
CA MET A 639 -22.38 17.55 15.17
C MET A 639 -22.11 16.13 14.69
N LYS A 640 -23.12 15.26 14.79
CA LYS A 640 -23.06 13.88 14.26
C LYS A 640 -23.12 13.83 12.74
N SER A 641 -23.91 14.72 12.16
CA SER A 641 -24.03 14.87 10.71
C SER A 641 -24.59 16.23 10.35
N TYR A 642 -24.47 16.59 9.07
CA TYR A 642 -24.96 17.84 8.53
C TYR A 642 -25.49 17.65 7.10
N GLN A 643 -26.59 18.31 6.76
CA GLN A 643 -27.16 18.30 5.43
C GLN A 643 -27.49 19.72 5.00
N TYR A 644 -27.28 20.00 3.72
CA TYR A 644 -27.52 21.31 3.14
C TYR A 644 -27.66 21.22 1.63
N ASP A 645 -28.20 22.28 1.04
CA ASP A 645 -28.28 22.42 -0.40
C ASP A 645 -27.32 23.52 -0.90
N GLU A 646 -26.90 23.40 -2.15
CA GLU A 646 -26.14 24.43 -2.85
C GLU A 646 -26.98 25.67 -3.11
N LEU A 647 -26.30 26.83 -3.21
CA LEU A 647 -26.95 28.07 -3.63
C LEU A 647 -27.19 28.14 -5.13
N LYS A 648 -26.30 27.51 -5.89
CA LYS A 648 -26.38 27.41 -7.35
C LYS A 648 -25.88 26.04 -7.72
N ASP A 649 -26.82 25.22 -8.16
CA ASP A 649 -26.65 23.87 -8.67
C ASP A 649 -26.52 23.92 -10.20
N ILE A 650 -25.52 23.23 -10.74
CA ILE A 650 -25.26 23.14 -12.18
C ILE A 650 -25.47 21.72 -12.68
N ASP A 651 -25.13 20.71 -11.89
CA ASP A 651 -25.14 19.31 -12.31
C ASP A 651 -26.44 18.56 -11.96
N GLY A 652 -27.38 19.22 -11.28
CA GLY A 652 -28.65 18.66 -10.84
C GLY A 652 -28.54 17.82 -9.56
N GLN A 653 -27.46 17.98 -8.77
CA GLN A 653 -27.22 17.28 -7.50
C GLN A 653 -27.11 18.27 -6.32
N PRO A 654 -28.15 19.07 -6.05
CA PRO A 654 -28.03 20.22 -5.13
C PRO A 654 -27.79 19.82 -3.68
N ARG A 655 -28.06 18.57 -3.28
CA ARG A 655 -28.18 18.17 -1.88
C ARG A 655 -26.93 17.47 -1.36
N HIS A 656 -26.32 18.01 -0.32
CA HIS A 656 -25.16 17.48 0.42
C HIS A 656 -25.50 16.85 1.76
N TYR A 657 -24.69 15.86 2.14
CA TYR A 657 -24.73 15.19 3.43
C TYR A 657 -23.32 14.83 3.89
N ASP A 658 -23.05 15.08 5.16
CA ASP A 658 -21.74 14.96 5.78
C ASP A 658 -21.90 14.29 7.13
N ASP A 659 -21.27 13.13 7.33
CA ASP A 659 -21.26 12.42 8.62
C ASP A 659 -19.96 12.70 9.37
N HIS A 660 -20.02 12.72 10.69
CA HIS A 660 -18.85 12.98 11.50
C HIS A 660 -17.78 11.91 11.27
N SER A 661 -16.60 12.37 10.85
CA SER A 661 -15.43 11.54 10.60
C SER A 661 -14.93 10.72 11.80
N ASN A 662 -15.38 11.01 13.02
CA ASN A 662 -15.12 10.21 14.21
C ASN A 662 -16.30 9.27 14.50
N LEU A 663 -16.13 7.97 14.25
CA LEU A 663 -17.19 6.99 14.47
C LEU A 663 -17.58 6.84 15.95
N LEU A 664 -16.66 7.14 16.89
CA LEU A 664 -16.98 7.13 18.31
C LEU A 664 -18.03 8.19 18.66
N ALA A 665 -18.03 9.34 18.00
CA ALA A 665 -19.01 10.41 18.22
C ALA A 665 -20.41 10.05 17.69
N LEU A 666 -20.50 9.07 16.78
CA LEU A 666 -21.78 8.57 16.28
C LEU A 666 -22.44 7.59 17.24
N GLN A 667 -21.65 6.93 18.09
CA GLN A 667 -22.10 5.92 19.05
C GLN A 667 -22.64 6.54 20.34
N THR A 668 -23.33 5.70 21.14
CA THR A 668 -23.77 6.04 22.49
C THR A 668 -22.89 5.31 23.50
N HIS A 669 -22.37 6.04 24.48
CA HIS A 669 -21.49 5.49 25.52
C HIS A 669 -22.18 5.58 26.88
N ALA A 670 -22.10 4.52 27.68
CA ALA A 670 -22.84 4.45 28.95
C ALA A 670 -22.28 5.41 30.02
N THR A 671 -20.98 5.65 30.00
CA THR A 671 -20.24 6.31 31.09
C THR A 671 -19.75 7.72 30.76
N TYR A 672 -19.77 8.12 29.49
CA TYR A 672 -19.37 9.45 29.03
C TYR A 672 -20.13 9.89 27.78
N ASN A 673 -20.00 11.16 27.42
CA ASN A 673 -20.41 11.72 26.14
C ASN A 673 -19.19 12.33 25.43
N ILE A 674 -19.09 12.17 24.11
CA ILE A 674 -18.15 12.93 23.28
C ILE A 674 -18.85 14.23 22.90
N ILE A 675 -18.35 15.35 23.41
CA ILE A 675 -18.94 16.68 23.20
C ILE A 675 -18.55 17.23 21.83
N ASN A 676 -17.29 17.08 21.46
CA ASN A 676 -16.76 17.46 20.16
C ASN A 676 -15.49 16.67 19.83
N SER A 677 -15.14 16.56 18.55
CA SER A 677 -13.92 15.88 18.12
C SER A 677 -13.40 16.30 16.75
N LYS A 678 -12.12 16.06 16.50
CA LYS A 678 -11.52 16.16 15.15
C LYS A 678 -10.54 15.03 14.91
N THR A 679 -10.67 14.38 13.75
CA THR A 679 -9.74 13.36 13.23
C THR A 679 -8.69 13.97 12.30
N GLY A 680 -7.58 13.27 12.11
CA GLY A 680 -6.60 13.52 11.06
C GLY A 680 -5.87 12.23 10.68
N TYR A 681 -5.51 12.10 9.41
CA TYR A 681 -4.74 10.97 8.92
C TYR A 681 -3.90 11.40 7.72
N LEU A 682 -2.64 10.98 7.76
CA LEU A 682 -1.73 10.79 6.62
C LEU A 682 -1.02 9.46 6.90
N ASP A 683 -0.57 8.77 5.86
CA ASP A 683 0.15 7.51 6.03
C ASP A 683 1.37 7.70 6.95
N GLU A 684 2.04 8.86 6.85
CA GLU A 684 3.23 9.22 7.63
C GLU A 684 2.93 9.78 9.03
N ALA A 685 1.75 10.39 9.21
CA ALA A 685 1.31 10.93 10.49
C ALA A 685 0.78 9.83 11.43
N GLY A 686 0.23 8.76 10.85
CA GLY A 686 -0.69 7.85 11.52
C GLY A 686 -2.03 8.51 11.83
N ASP A 687 -2.97 7.77 12.43
CA ASP A 687 -4.24 8.36 12.85
C ASP A 687 -4.03 9.28 14.06
N CYS A 688 -4.58 10.48 13.92
CA CYS A 688 -4.63 11.53 14.92
C CYS A 688 -6.08 11.80 15.29
N LEU A 689 -6.33 12.05 16.57
CA LEU A 689 -7.67 12.33 17.09
C LEU A 689 -7.56 13.27 18.29
N ALA A 690 -8.39 14.30 18.31
CA ALA A 690 -8.62 15.14 19.47
C ALA A 690 -10.09 15.10 19.84
N MET A 691 -10.41 14.94 21.13
CA MET A 691 -11.77 14.86 21.64
C MET A 691 -11.92 15.65 22.93
N LEU A 692 -13.04 16.35 23.08
CA LEU A 692 -13.56 16.77 24.37
C LEU A 692 -14.63 15.77 24.82
N ILE A 693 -14.42 15.11 25.94
CA ILE A 693 -15.38 14.19 26.54
C ILE A 693 -15.95 14.77 27.84
N GLN A 694 -17.15 14.31 28.22
CA GLN A 694 -17.77 14.59 29.51
C GLN A 694 -18.15 13.28 30.19
N ARG A 695 -17.71 13.07 31.43
CA ARG A 695 -18.13 11.93 32.23
C ARG A 695 -19.56 12.11 32.74
N ASN A 696 -20.37 11.05 32.65
CA ASN A 696 -21.80 11.12 32.97
C ASN A 696 -22.08 11.23 34.48
N SER A 697 -21.21 10.69 35.34
CA SER A 697 -21.45 10.60 36.78
C SER A 697 -21.32 11.94 37.52
N ASP A 698 -20.41 12.82 37.09
CA ASP A 698 -20.08 14.06 37.77
C ASP A 698 -19.92 15.27 36.83
N ALA A 699 -20.22 15.08 35.54
CA ALA A 699 -20.13 16.11 34.50
C ALA A 699 -18.71 16.68 34.27
N LYS A 700 -17.66 16.08 34.83
CA LYS A 700 -16.27 16.48 34.57
C LYS A 700 -15.91 16.28 33.10
N LYS A 701 -15.05 17.16 32.58
CA LYS A 701 -14.66 17.16 31.17
C LYS A 701 -13.17 16.95 31.01
N PHE A 702 -12.81 16.15 30.00
CA PHE A 702 -11.42 15.84 29.69
C PHE A 702 -11.16 16.07 28.21
N ILE A 703 -9.97 16.61 27.90
CA ILE A 703 -9.44 16.62 26.54
C ILE A 703 -8.56 15.39 26.38
N ILE A 704 -8.82 14.61 25.34
CA ILE A 704 -8.00 13.46 24.95
C ILE A 704 -7.45 13.74 23.56
N ILE A 705 -6.12 13.69 23.42
CA ILE A 705 -5.41 13.83 22.16
C ILE A 705 -4.57 12.58 21.95
N THR A 706 -4.68 11.98 20.78
CA THR A 706 -3.84 10.86 20.32
C THR A 706 -3.24 11.23 18.98
N MET A 707 -1.94 10.98 18.78
CA MET A 707 -1.23 11.22 17.53
C MET A 707 -0.37 10.01 17.21
N GLY A 708 -0.32 9.63 15.93
CA GLY A 708 0.50 8.49 15.50
C GLY A 708 -0.04 7.16 15.97
N ASN A 709 -1.34 6.93 15.83
CA ASN A 709 -1.82 5.55 15.88
C ASN A 709 -1.42 4.84 14.57
N PRO A 710 -0.60 3.77 14.63
CA PRO A 710 -0.14 3.08 13.43
C PRO A 710 -1.20 2.14 12.82
N ASP A 711 -2.26 1.80 13.56
CA ASP A 711 -3.30 0.86 13.10
C ASP A 711 -4.52 1.60 12.55
N HIS A 712 -4.47 1.97 11.27
CA HIS A 712 -5.58 2.66 10.60
C HIS A 712 -6.88 1.87 10.57
N ASN A 713 -6.79 0.54 10.46
CA ASN A 713 -7.96 -0.34 10.38
C ASN A 713 -8.73 -0.35 11.70
N ASN A 714 -8.04 -0.22 12.83
CA ASN A 714 -8.63 -0.13 14.17
C ASN A 714 -8.40 1.24 14.82
N LYS A 715 -8.34 2.31 14.03
CA LYS A 715 -7.96 3.67 14.46
C LYS A 715 -8.70 4.24 15.68
N PHE A 716 -9.91 3.75 15.96
CA PHE A 716 -10.74 4.17 17.10
C PHE A 716 -10.65 3.25 18.33
N SER A 717 -10.00 2.09 18.22
CA SER A 717 -9.86 1.13 19.32
C SER A 717 -9.06 1.71 20.48
N GLU A 718 -7.85 2.20 20.20
CA GLU A 718 -6.97 2.75 21.24
C GLU A 718 -7.53 4.04 21.86
N PRO A 719 -8.05 5.02 21.09
CA PRO A 719 -8.73 6.16 21.69
C PRO A 719 -9.95 5.81 22.55
N SER A 720 -10.72 4.78 22.17
CA SER A 720 -11.82 4.29 23.01
C SER A 720 -11.30 3.71 24.33
N ARG A 721 -10.29 2.83 24.27
CA ARG A 721 -9.68 2.24 25.48
C ARG A 721 -9.07 3.32 26.39
N LEU A 722 -8.41 4.32 25.80
CA LEU A 722 -7.84 5.46 26.53
C LEU A 722 -8.94 6.31 27.19
N THR A 723 -10.07 6.48 26.51
CA THR A 723 -11.24 7.17 27.05
C THR A 723 -11.83 6.41 28.25
N ASP A 724 -12.05 5.11 28.11
CA ASP A 724 -12.55 4.24 29.18
C ASP A 724 -11.60 4.19 30.39
N TRP A 725 -10.30 4.24 30.13
CA TRP A 725 -9.30 4.37 31.18
C TRP A 725 -9.37 5.73 31.88
N THR A 726 -9.44 6.82 31.11
CA THR A 726 -9.52 8.20 31.63
C THR A 726 -10.67 8.37 32.61
N ILE A 727 -11.88 7.94 32.22
CA ILE A 727 -13.09 8.09 33.06
C ILE A 727 -13.03 7.28 34.35
N THR A 728 -12.19 6.24 34.40
CA THR A 728 -12.04 5.33 35.53
C THR A 728 -10.97 5.82 36.49
N GLN A 729 -9.87 6.39 35.97
CA GLN A 729 -8.72 6.80 36.77
C GLN A 729 -8.85 8.20 37.39
N PHE A 730 -9.48 9.17 36.69
CA PHE A 730 -9.57 10.59 37.09
C PHE A 730 -11.03 11.03 37.16
#